data_AF-A0A2V8MFP0-F1
#
_entry.id   AF-A0A2V8MFP0-F1
#
_cell.length_a   1.000
_cell.length_b   1.000
_cell.length_c   1.000
_cell.angle_alpha   90.00
_cell.angle_beta   90.00
_cell.angle_gamma   90.00
#
_symmetry.space_group_name_H-M   'P 1'
#
loop_
_entity.id
_entity.type
_entity.pdbx_description
1 polymer ?
#
loop_
_entity_poly.entity_id
_entity_poly.type
_entity_poly.pdbx_seq_one_letter_code
_entity_poly.pdbx_strand_id
1 'polypeptide(L)'
;MKTNWRNLLTFALIFALSIIAIAQGQPRSTSKPQSFDIIIKGGTAYDGTGHTPIKADVGIKGDRIAAIGNLSGVSAPTIVDAKGLAVAPGFINMLSHSETSLIVDGRSLSEIKQGVTTQIFGELSMGPLNDQMKRRLRESQGDVKYDIEWTTLSEFLNYLEKRGISQNIASFIGAPTIREYVIGLEDKPPTAVQLDQMRELVRREMEAGALGITTALIYPPAFFAKTEELIELCKVAAKYQGKYTTHMRSEGNQLIEGVQETMRIGREAGLPVEIYHLKASGEANWPKMDQVIKMIEDARRQGLKITANMYTYPAGGTGLDASMPPWVFDGGREAAYKRLQDPATRKKIADAIHTPTNEWENLYLLAGSPDRILLASFKTEKLKPLTGKTLAEVAKMRGKDPVETIMDLVLEDRSRIGTIYFLMSEDNIKKQIRQPWVSFGSDAASIAPEGVFLKSSAHPRAYGNFARLLGKYVREEKAISLAEAVRRLSGLPATNLGLDRRGFLKEGMFADVVVFDPQTIADRATFENPHQLAVGVKHVFVNGVQVLKDGEHTGAKPGRALWGPGKINQSSAVAQAQPSPAPARWRALIGEYGPDNDILYVLEKDGKLSTLFKRVERESLKEVSNNIFKFDEGGSHSGKQLVFTRDKNGRATQVELDTVTIKRRQVGPEEGAPQLHITSVRPVNELLKEALAAEPPKERGEFRPPDLVELTKFDPTIKLDIRYATTNNFLGTMFYSQPRAFMQRPAAEALVRVSRKLKAQGYGLLVHDAYRPWYVTKVFWDATPEDKHVFVADPSKGSRHNRGCAVDVTLYDLKTGKPVEMVSTYDETTDRAYPNYPGGTSLQRWHRELLRSAMESEGFTVYEAEWWHFDYKDWQKYPIINVRFESIGAAVRAGDLFLILTRFQPGG
;
A
#
# COMPACT_ATOMS: atom_id res chain seq x y z
N MET A 1 -78.75 -27.31 -33.45
CA MET A 1 -77.55 -27.09 -34.28
C MET A 1 -76.35 -27.68 -33.55
N LYS A 2 -75.65 -28.59 -34.21
CA LYS A 2 -74.50 -29.35 -33.70
C LYS A 2 -73.23 -28.49 -33.82
N THR A 3 -72.43 -28.40 -32.77
CA THR A 3 -71.03 -27.96 -32.88
C THR A 3 -70.15 -29.07 -32.29
N ASN A 4 -69.35 -29.66 -33.17
CA ASN A 4 -68.65 -30.93 -32.97
C ASN A 4 -67.44 -30.80 -32.03
N TRP A 5 -67.52 -31.44 -30.86
CA TRP A 5 -66.43 -31.71 -29.92
C TRP A 5 -65.35 -32.70 -30.42
N ARG A 6 -65.45 -33.19 -31.67
CA ARG A 6 -64.57 -34.26 -32.19
C ARG A 6 -63.17 -33.79 -32.63
N ASN A 7 -62.89 -32.48 -32.73
CA ASN A 7 -61.59 -31.99 -33.20
C ASN A 7 -60.61 -31.57 -32.09
N LEU A 8 -61.05 -31.48 -30.83
CA LEU A 8 -60.19 -31.10 -29.70
C LEU A 8 -59.50 -32.29 -29.02
N LEU A 9 -60.06 -33.50 -29.13
CA LEU A 9 -59.48 -34.72 -28.55
C LEU A 9 -58.34 -35.31 -29.39
N THR A 10 -58.31 -35.06 -30.70
CA THR A 10 -57.28 -35.59 -31.61
C THR A 10 -55.95 -34.82 -31.52
N PHE A 11 -55.99 -33.53 -31.17
CA PHE A 11 -54.77 -32.72 -30.96
C PHE A 11 -54.12 -32.98 -29.58
N ALA A 12 -54.91 -33.36 -28.57
CA ALA A 12 -54.40 -33.69 -27.23
C ALA A 12 -53.68 -35.06 -27.20
N LEU A 13 -54.10 -36.04 -28.01
CA LEU A 13 -53.45 -37.35 -28.04
C LEU A 13 -52.12 -37.39 -28.81
N ILE A 14 -51.93 -36.55 -29.83
CA ILE A 14 -50.67 -36.50 -30.60
C ILE A 14 -49.56 -35.77 -29.83
N PHE A 15 -49.91 -34.81 -28.96
CA PHE A 15 -48.94 -34.15 -28.08
C PHE A 15 -48.53 -35.02 -26.87
N ALA A 16 -49.44 -35.86 -26.37
CA ALA A 16 -49.15 -36.77 -25.25
C ALA A 16 -48.28 -37.99 -25.65
N LEU A 17 -48.36 -38.47 -26.90
CA LEU A 17 -47.53 -39.58 -27.39
C LEU A 17 -46.13 -39.16 -27.86
N SER A 18 -45.89 -37.85 -28.03
CA SER A 18 -44.55 -37.31 -28.32
C SER A 18 -43.70 -37.11 -27.06
N ILE A 19 -44.32 -37.10 -25.87
CA ILE A 19 -43.63 -36.89 -24.58
C ILE A 19 -43.25 -38.22 -23.89
N ILE A 20 -43.82 -39.35 -24.32
CA ILE A 20 -43.52 -40.68 -23.73
C ILE A 20 -42.43 -41.44 -24.53
N ALA A 21 -42.05 -40.98 -25.73
CA ALA A 21 -41.04 -41.63 -26.57
C ALA A 21 -39.61 -41.03 -26.50
N ILE A 22 -39.33 -40.11 -25.56
CA ILE A 22 -37.97 -39.63 -25.24
C ILE A 22 -37.51 -40.13 -23.85
N ALA A 23 -38.19 -41.14 -23.30
CA ALA A 23 -37.83 -41.81 -22.05
C ALA A 23 -37.15 -43.17 -22.27
N GLN A 24 -36.46 -43.38 -23.39
CA GLN A 24 -35.61 -44.54 -23.61
C GLN A 24 -34.14 -44.13 -23.66
N GLY A 25 -33.43 -44.47 -22.58
CA GLY A 25 -32.01 -44.80 -22.63
C GLY A 25 -31.06 -43.68 -23.06
N GLN A 26 -31.04 -42.55 -22.35
CA GLN A 26 -29.74 -41.88 -22.22
C GLN A 26 -28.85 -42.79 -21.36
N PRO A 27 -27.66 -43.22 -21.84
CA PRO A 27 -26.73 -43.91 -20.96
C PRO A 27 -26.50 -43.00 -19.77
N ARG A 28 -26.73 -43.52 -18.55
CA ARG A 28 -26.19 -42.92 -17.33
C ARG A 28 -24.73 -42.65 -17.65
N SER A 29 -24.39 -41.37 -17.82
CA SER A 29 -23.00 -40.91 -17.79
C SER A 29 -22.43 -41.51 -16.52
N THR A 30 -21.62 -42.54 -16.69
CA THR A 30 -20.77 -43.05 -15.63
C THR A 30 -19.84 -41.89 -15.34
N SER A 31 -20.18 -41.09 -14.32
CA SER A 31 -19.28 -40.09 -13.77
C SER A 31 -17.94 -40.79 -13.59
N LYS A 32 -16.93 -40.39 -14.34
CA LYS A 32 -15.56 -40.87 -14.14
C LYS A 32 -15.30 -40.85 -12.63
N PRO A 33 -14.74 -41.90 -12.01
CA PRO A 33 -14.48 -41.90 -10.58
C PRO A 33 -13.71 -40.63 -10.25
N GLN A 34 -14.34 -39.76 -9.46
CA GLN A 34 -13.81 -38.45 -9.16
C GLN A 34 -12.59 -38.67 -8.26
N SER A 35 -11.39 -38.62 -8.84
CA SER A 35 -10.16 -38.79 -8.06
C SER A 35 -9.93 -37.54 -7.21
N PHE A 36 -9.86 -37.73 -5.89
CA PHE A 36 -9.52 -36.71 -4.90
C PHE A 36 -8.11 -36.95 -4.37
N ASP A 37 -7.43 -35.88 -3.96
CA ASP A 37 -6.13 -35.97 -3.30
C ASP A 37 -6.30 -36.20 -1.79
N ILE A 38 -7.32 -35.56 -1.20
CA ILE A 38 -7.68 -35.68 0.22
C ILE A 38 -9.19 -35.85 0.36
N ILE A 39 -9.63 -36.72 1.28
CA ILE A 39 -11.01 -36.78 1.76
C ILE A 39 -11.02 -36.54 3.27
N ILE A 40 -11.77 -35.54 3.73
CA ILE A 40 -12.10 -35.32 5.14
C ILE A 40 -13.44 -36.01 5.40
N LYS A 41 -13.44 -37.08 6.20
CA LYS A 41 -14.55 -38.04 6.30
C LYS A 41 -15.30 -37.96 7.63
N GLY A 42 -16.63 -38.03 7.59
CA GLY A 42 -17.48 -38.21 8.78
C GLY A 42 -17.70 -36.96 9.65
N GLY A 43 -17.28 -35.80 9.18
CA GLY A 43 -17.40 -34.52 9.88
C GLY A 43 -18.80 -33.91 9.85
N THR A 44 -18.98 -32.88 10.66
CA THR A 44 -20.11 -31.93 10.54
C THR A 44 -19.63 -30.72 9.74
N ALA A 45 -20.11 -30.57 8.50
CA ALA A 45 -19.74 -29.47 7.61
C ALA A 45 -20.53 -28.21 7.92
N TYR A 46 -19.81 -27.16 8.33
CA TYR A 46 -20.29 -25.78 8.43
C TYR A 46 -19.80 -25.05 7.18
N ASP A 47 -20.70 -24.58 6.33
CA ASP A 47 -20.33 -24.07 5.00
C ASP A 47 -19.87 -22.61 4.96
N GLY A 48 -19.91 -21.91 6.10
CA GLY A 48 -19.59 -20.48 6.21
C GLY A 48 -20.76 -19.55 5.91
N THR A 49 -21.96 -20.06 5.63
CA THR A 49 -23.17 -19.25 5.36
C THR A 49 -23.97 -18.90 6.61
N GLY A 50 -23.75 -19.64 7.71
CA GLY A 50 -24.54 -19.55 8.94
C GLY A 50 -25.78 -20.44 8.95
N HIS A 51 -26.05 -21.17 7.87
CA HIS A 51 -27.14 -22.15 7.82
C HIS A 51 -26.85 -23.38 8.70
N THR A 52 -27.88 -24.22 8.85
CA THR A 52 -27.79 -25.49 9.57
C THR A 52 -26.69 -26.37 8.96
N PRO A 53 -25.72 -26.85 9.77
CA PRO A 53 -24.65 -27.70 9.26
C PRO A 53 -25.15 -29.09 8.88
N ILE A 54 -24.43 -29.76 7.99
CA ILE A 54 -24.79 -31.10 7.50
C ILE A 54 -23.71 -32.13 7.84
N LYS A 55 -24.08 -33.40 7.98
CA LYS A 55 -23.11 -34.50 8.00
C LYS A 55 -22.67 -34.77 6.57
N ALA A 56 -21.40 -34.49 6.28
CA ALA A 56 -20.84 -34.64 4.94
C ALA A 56 -19.33 -34.86 5.00
N ASP A 57 -18.83 -35.58 4.01
CA ASP A 57 -17.42 -35.65 3.68
C ASP A 57 -17.05 -34.48 2.76
N VAL A 58 -15.80 -34.03 2.81
CA VAL A 58 -15.26 -32.98 1.94
C VAL A 58 -14.10 -33.55 1.13
N GLY A 59 -14.24 -33.55 -0.20
CA GLY A 59 -13.20 -33.98 -1.14
C GLY A 59 -12.41 -32.79 -1.65
N ILE A 60 -11.08 -32.86 -1.58
CA ILE A 60 -10.15 -31.83 -2.07
C ILE A 60 -9.36 -32.39 -3.25
N LYS A 61 -9.17 -31.55 -4.27
CA LYS A 61 -8.34 -31.84 -5.44
C LYS A 61 -7.51 -30.60 -5.81
N GLY A 62 -6.19 -30.75 -5.85
CA GLY A 62 -5.25 -29.65 -5.98
C GLY A 62 -5.52 -28.60 -4.90
N ASP A 63 -5.77 -27.36 -5.32
CA ASP A 63 -6.07 -26.26 -4.41
C ASP A 63 -7.57 -26.00 -4.19
N ARG A 64 -8.44 -26.93 -4.60
CA ARG A 64 -9.90 -26.73 -4.60
C ARG A 64 -10.66 -27.77 -3.78
N ILE A 65 -11.79 -27.31 -3.25
CA ILE A 65 -12.88 -28.18 -2.82
C ILE A 65 -13.56 -28.72 -4.07
N ALA A 66 -13.54 -30.03 -4.24
CA ALA A 66 -14.02 -30.72 -5.44
C ALA A 66 -15.39 -31.37 -5.27
N ALA A 67 -15.76 -31.75 -4.04
CA ALA A 67 -17.08 -32.30 -3.71
C ALA A 67 -17.39 -32.13 -2.22
N ILE A 68 -18.68 -32.01 -1.88
CA ILE A 68 -19.18 -32.07 -0.50
C ILE A 68 -20.41 -32.98 -0.47
N GLY A 69 -20.40 -34.02 0.36
CA GLY A 69 -21.51 -34.97 0.45
C GLY A 69 -21.10 -36.35 0.94
N ASN A 70 -21.75 -37.40 0.46
CA ASN A 70 -21.35 -38.78 0.78
C ASN A 70 -20.25 -39.25 -0.18
N LEU A 71 -19.03 -39.43 0.32
CA LEU A 71 -17.86 -39.87 -0.45
C LEU A 71 -17.39 -41.29 -0.06
N SER A 72 -18.25 -42.08 0.60
CA SER A 72 -17.92 -43.42 1.10
C SER A 72 -17.47 -44.42 0.03
N GLY A 73 -17.89 -44.25 -1.22
CA GLY A 73 -17.53 -45.10 -2.36
C GLY A 73 -16.27 -44.67 -3.12
N VAL A 74 -15.56 -43.63 -2.66
CA VAL A 74 -14.41 -43.06 -3.36
C VAL A 74 -13.15 -43.14 -2.48
N SER A 75 -12.02 -43.52 -3.07
CA SER A 75 -10.72 -43.53 -2.41
C SER A 75 -9.92 -42.26 -2.72
N ALA A 76 -9.13 -41.79 -1.76
CA ALA A 76 -8.13 -40.74 -1.94
C ALA A 76 -6.80 -41.18 -1.30
N PRO A 77 -5.65 -40.68 -1.79
CA PRO A 77 -4.34 -40.93 -1.17
C PRO A 77 -4.29 -40.55 0.31
N THR A 78 -4.99 -39.48 0.71
CA THR A 78 -5.09 -39.04 2.10
C THR A 78 -6.54 -39.08 2.57
N ILE A 79 -6.78 -39.75 3.70
CA ILE A 79 -8.07 -39.76 4.39
C ILE A 79 -7.87 -39.18 5.79
N VAL A 80 -8.65 -38.15 6.12
CA VAL A 80 -8.71 -37.55 7.46
C VAL A 80 -10.01 -37.95 8.12
N ASP A 81 -9.95 -38.63 9.26
CA ASP A 81 -11.14 -38.92 10.08
C ASP A 81 -11.56 -37.67 10.85
N ALA A 82 -12.73 -37.15 10.52
CA ALA A 82 -13.33 -35.99 11.16
C ALA A 82 -14.60 -36.37 11.96
N LYS A 83 -14.79 -37.65 12.33
CA LYS A 83 -15.93 -38.08 13.12
C LYS A 83 -16.02 -37.30 14.44
N GLY A 84 -17.17 -36.65 14.64
CA GLY A 84 -17.42 -35.81 15.82
C GLY A 84 -16.80 -34.41 15.77
N LEU A 85 -16.02 -34.11 14.73
CA LEU A 85 -15.37 -32.82 14.52
C LEU A 85 -16.21 -31.89 13.63
N ALA A 86 -15.99 -30.60 13.78
CA ALA A 86 -16.48 -29.57 12.88
C ALA A 86 -15.51 -29.42 11.70
N VAL A 87 -16.04 -29.35 10.48
CA VAL A 87 -15.30 -29.05 9.25
C VAL A 87 -15.85 -27.73 8.72
N ALA A 88 -15.01 -26.69 8.65
CA ALA A 88 -15.40 -25.33 8.30
C ALA A 88 -14.42 -24.73 7.28
N PRO A 89 -14.79 -23.63 6.58
CA PRO A 89 -13.80 -22.87 5.83
C PRO A 89 -12.77 -22.33 6.82
N GLY A 90 -11.52 -22.23 6.38
CA GLY A 90 -10.46 -21.65 7.18
C GLY A 90 -10.80 -20.23 7.62
N PHE A 91 -10.42 -19.89 8.86
CA PHE A 91 -10.80 -18.60 9.44
C PHE A 91 -9.98 -17.46 8.83
N ILE A 92 -10.61 -16.29 8.74
CA ILE A 92 -10.02 -15.07 8.22
C ILE A 92 -9.80 -14.13 9.40
N ASN A 93 -8.53 -13.82 9.67
CA ASN A 93 -8.18 -12.79 10.64
C ASN A 93 -8.34 -11.42 10.01
N MET A 94 -9.44 -10.74 10.34
CA MET A 94 -9.84 -9.47 9.72
C MET A 94 -8.96 -8.27 10.11
N LEU A 95 -8.18 -8.39 11.18
CA LEU A 95 -7.19 -7.38 11.55
C LEU A 95 -5.97 -8.05 12.14
N SER A 96 -4.87 -7.98 11.40
CA SER A 96 -3.60 -8.61 11.72
C SER A 96 -2.46 -7.59 11.69
N HIS A 97 -1.52 -7.74 12.62
CA HIS A 97 -0.25 -7.01 12.65
C HIS A 97 0.94 -7.94 12.42
N SER A 98 0.75 -8.96 11.57
CA SER A 98 1.72 -10.05 11.39
C SER A 98 2.81 -9.76 10.36
N GLU A 99 2.87 -8.55 9.81
CA GLU A 99 3.76 -8.16 8.69
C GLU A 99 5.21 -8.54 8.96
N THR A 100 5.71 -8.23 10.16
CA THR A 100 7.10 -8.51 10.55
C THR A 100 7.27 -9.91 11.12
N SER A 101 6.30 -10.40 11.89
CA SER A 101 6.36 -11.72 12.50
C SER A 101 6.42 -12.86 11.47
N LEU A 102 5.77 -12.71 10.32
CA LEU A 102 5.80 -13.69 9.23
C LEU A 102 7.12 -13.70 8.45
N ILE A 103 7.92 -12.63 8.52
CA ILE A 103 9.29 -12.62 7.99
C ILE A 103 10.17 -13.55 8.84
N VAL A 104 9.96 -13.54 10.16
CA VAL A 104 10.72 -14.36 11.12
C VAL A 104 10.22 -15.79 11.11
N ASP A 105 8.91 -15.99 11.26
CA ASP A 105 8.29 -17.31 11.26
C ASP A 105 7.10 -17.39 10.30
N GLY A 106 7.38 -17.83 9.07
CA GLY A 106 6.34 -18.09 8.08
C GLY A 106 5.38 -19.22 8.44
N ARG A 107 5.61 -20.03 9.49
CA ARG A 107 4.63 -21.07 9.92
C ARG A 107 3.38 -20.45 10.54
N SER A 108 3.46 -19.22 11.05
CA SER A 108 2.33 -18.52 11.68
C SER A 108 1.67 -19.34 12.81
N LEU A 109 2.49 -19.89 13.72
CA LEU A 109 2.06 -20.93 14.66
C LEU A 109 0.85 -20.53 15.52
N SER A 110 0.85 -19.32 16.09
CA SER A 110 -0.22 -18.89 17.00
C SER A 110 -1.56 -18.77 16.29
N GLU A 111 -1.57 -18.45 15.00
CA GLU A 111 -2.79 -18.25 14.21
C GLU A 111 -3.24 -19.56 13.54
N ILE A 112 -2.31 -20.40 13.02
CA ILE A 112 -2.65 -21.71 12.45
C ILE A 112 -3.24 -22.65 13.52
N LYS A 113 -2.70 -22.66 14.75
CA LYS A 113 -3.26 -23.46 15.85
C LYS A 113 -4.65 -22.98 16.30
N GLN A 114 -5.09 -21.81 15.83
CA GLN A 114 -6.44 -21.27 16.01
C GLN A 114 -7.37 -21.50 14.81
N GLY A 115 -6.87 -22.07 13.71
CA GLY A 115 -7.67 -22.35 12.50
C GLY A 115 -7.67 -21.25 11.44
N VAL A 116 -6.84 -20.21 11.62
CA VAL A 116 -6.77 -19.09 10.68
C VAL A 116 -5.98 -19.50 9.44
N THR A 117 -6.54 -19.28 8.26
CA THR A 117 -5.90 -19.58 6.97
C THR A 117 -5.58 -18.34 6.15
N THR A 118 -6.16 -17.19 6.50
CA THR A 118 -5.96 -15.91 5.80
C THR A 118 -5.77 -14.77 6.80
N GLN A 119 -4.74 -13.95 6.59
CA GLN A 119 -4.46 -12.74 7.37
C GLN A 119 -4.79 -11.50 6.54
N ILE A 120 -5.50 -10.55 7.13
CA ILE A 120 -5.72 -9.23 6.55
C ILE A 120 -4.92 -8.19 7.34
N PHE A 121 -3.88 -7.65 6.70
CA PHE A 121 -3.08 -6.56 7.26
C PHE A 121 -3.80 -5.21 7.10
N GLY A 122 -3.46 -4.26 7.97
CA GLY A 122 -4.06 -2.93 7.95
C GLY A 122 -3.53 -2.00 9.04
N GLU A 123 -4.29 -0.93 9.33
CA GLU A 123 -3.91 0.27 10.11
C GLU A 123 -2.71 1.05 9.56
N LEU A 124 -1.62 0.36 9.22
CA LEU A 124 -0.47 0.80 8.45
C LEU A 124 -0.29 -0.12 7.24
N SER A 125 0.65 0.21 6.36
CA SER A 125 1.02 -0.67 5.25
C SER A 125 2.52 -0.67 5.05
N MET A 126 3.08 -1.81 4.67
CA MET A 126 4.51 -1.97 4.37
C MET A 126 4.91 -1.37 3.00
N GLY A 127 3.98 -0.69 2.33
CA GLY A 127 4.22 0.07 1.10
C GLY A 127 3.02 0.96 0.77
N PRO A 128 3.21 1.99 -0.08
CA PRO A 128 4.45 2.35 -0.76
C PRO A 128 5.48 3.02 0.16
N LEU A 129 6.78 2.83 -0.09
CA LEU A 129 7.89 3.36 0.71
C LEU A 129 8.88 4.14 -0.16
N ASN A 130 9.16 5.39 0.19
CA ASN A 130 10.30 6.12 -0.35
C ASN A 130 11.60 5.80 0.43
N ASP A 131 12.74 6.29 -0.05
CA ASP A 131 14.06 6.02 0.57
C ASP A 131 14.14 6.47 2.03
N GLN A 132 13.48 7.58 2.39
CA GLN A 132 13.49 8.11 3.76
C GLN A 132 12.70 7.20 4.70
N MET A 133 11.53 6.73 4.27
CA MET A 133 10.71 5.76 5.00
C MET A 133 11.45 4.45 5.20
N LYS A 134 12.13 3.93 4.17
CA LYS A 134 12.95 2.71 4.29
C LYS A 134 14.07 2.88 5.32
N ARG A 135 14.74 4.04 5.39
CA ARG A 135 15.74 4.32 6.43
C ARG A 135 15.11 4.30 7.83
N ARG A 136 14.01 5.04 8.03
CA ARG A 136 13.30 5.09 9.32
C ARG A 136 12.82 3.71 9.79
N LEU A 137 12.30 2.88 8.88
CA LEU A 137 11.88 1.51 9.20
C LEU A 137 13.07 0.64 9.65
N ARG A 138 14.23 0.74 8.97
CA ARG A 138 15.45 0.02 9.41
C ARG A 138 15.95 0.48 10.77
N GLU A 139 15.91 1.79 11.04
CA GLU A 139 16.32 2.38 12.32
C GLU A 139 15.37 2.01 13.47
N SER A 140 14.07 1.87 13.17
CA SER A 140 13.05 1.54 14.17
C SER A 140 13.06 0.07 14.59
N GLN A 141 13.59 -0.84 13.74
CA GLN A 141 13.68 -2.28 14.03
C GLN A 141 14.28 -2.57 15.43
N GLY A 142 13.55 -3.35 16.22
CA GLY A 142 13.96 -3.83 17.55
C GLY A 142 14.79 -5.10 17.47
N ASP A 143 14.41 -6.12 18.25
CA ASP A 143 15.04 -7.45 18.24
C ASP A 143 14.90 -8.17 16.89
N VAL A 144 13.81 -7.92 16.17
CA VAL A 144 13.58 -8.46 14.83
C VAL A 144 14.28 -7.59 13.81
N LYS A 145 15.23 -8.18 13.08
CA LYS A 145 15.99 -7.53 12.00
C LYS A 145 15.69 -8.18 10.67
N TYR A 146 15.45 -7.37 9.65
CA TYR A 146 15.25 -7.80 8.27
C TYR A 146 15.67 -6.69 7.31
N ASP A 147 15.92 -7.07 6.06
CA ASP A 147 16.13 -6.14 4.96
C ASP A 147 14.79 -5.71 4.35
N ILE A 148 14.76 -4.46 3.86
CA ILE A 148 13.59 -3.89 3.18
C ILE A 148 13.91 -3.83 1.69
N GLU A 149 13.50 -4.87 0.97
CA GLU A 149 13.77 -5.06 -0.46
C GLU A 149 12.65 -4.55 -1.37
N TRP A 150 11.49 -4.24 -0.80
CA TRP A 150 10.31 -3.79 -1.54
C TRP A 150 10.14 -2.27 -1.48
N THR A 151 9.36 -1.74 -2.40
CA THR A 151 8.93 -0.35 -2.48
C THR A 151 7.41 -0.26 -2.41
N THR A 152 6.68 -1.11 -3.12
CA THR A 152 5.20 -1.10 -3.14
C THR A 152 4.60 -2.10 -2.15
N LEU A 153 3.31 -1.96 -1.82
CA LEU A 153 2.63 -2.94 -0.98
C LEU A 153 2.59 -4.31 -1.65
N SER A 154 2.35 -4.34 -2.97
CA SER A 154 2.29 -5.59 -3.73
C SER A 154 3.61 -6.35 -3.72
N GLU A 155 4.74 -5.64 -3.78
CA GLU A 155 6.07 -6.23 -3.66
C GLU A 155 6.30 -6.83 -2.27
N PHE A 156 5.82 -6.17 -1.20
CA PHE A 156 5.89 -6.73 0.14
C PHE A 156 5.09 -8.04 0.28
N LEU A 157 3.83 -8.06 -0.21
CA LEU A 157 3.02 -9.28 -0.15
C LEU A 157 3.65 -10.42 -0.96
N ASN A 158 4.16 -10.11 -2.16
CA ASN A 158 4.90 -11.09 -2.97
C ASN A 158 6.21 -11.54 -2.30
N TYR A 159 6.89 -10.65 -1.57
CA TYR A 159 8.09 -10.98 -0.81
C TYR A 159 7.78 -12.01 0.28
N LEU A 160 6.71 -11.82 1.06
CA LEU A 160 6.27 -12.79 2.06
C LEU A 160 5.86 -14.12 1.42
N GLU A 161 5.08 -14.10 0.33
CA GLU A 161 4.70 -15.31 -0.40
C GLU A 161 5.92 -16.10 -0.87
N LYS A 162 6.90 -15.44 -1.52
CA LYS A 162 8.14 -16.08 -2.00
C LYS A 162 9.01 -16.63 -0.88
N ARG A 163 9.05 -15.95 0.25
CA ARG A 163 9.77 -16.41 1.46
C ARG A 163 9.12 -17.67 2.06
N GLY A 164 7.85 -17.90 1.77
CA GLY A 164 7.06 -19.02 2.26
C GLY A 164 6.35 -18.67 3.56
N ILE A 165 5.02 -18.66 3.48
CA ILE A 165 4.09 -18.45 4.61
C ILE A 165 2.98 -19.51 4.60
N SER A 166 2.50 -19.93 5.76
CA SER A 166 1.45 -20.94 5.87
C SER A 166 0.06 -20.41 5.54
N GLN A 167 -0.17 -19.12 5.77
CA GLN A 167 -1.46 -18.47 5.57
C GLN A 167 -1.46 -17.64 4.31
N ASN A 168 -2.62 -17.50 3.67
CA ASN A 168 -2.81 -16.45 2.67
C ASN A 168 -2.73 -15.07 3.33
N ILE A 169 -2.32 -14.06 2.57
CA ILE A 169 -2.18 -12.69 3.05
C ILE A 169 -2.82 -11.70 2.09
N ALA A 170 -3.44 -10.66 2.62
CA ALA A 170 -3.95 -9.52 1.87
C ALA A 170 -3.76 -8.26 2.72
N SER A 171 -3.76 -7.08 2.09
CA SER A 171 -3.58 -5.83 2.83
C SER A 171 -4.37 -4.69 2.24
N PHE A 172 -4.74 -3.77 3.14
CA PHE A 172 -5.12 -2.41 2.80
C PHE A 172 -3.87 -1.54 2.61
N ILE A 173 -4.01 -0.42 1.90
CA ILE A 173 -3.00 0.64 1.90
C ILE A 173 -3.28 1.62 3.04
N GLY A 174 -2.27 1.96 3.84
CA GLY A 174 -2.42 2.90 4.93
C GLY A 174 -2.46 4.34 4.42
N ALA A 175 -3.55 5.07 4.66
CA ALA A 175 -3.57 6.52 4.50
C ALA A 175 -2.39 7.23 5.24
N PRO A 176 -2.02 6.86 6.48
CA PRO A 176 -0.79 7.39 7.11
C PRO A 176 0.48 7.10 6.32
N THR A 177 0.61 5.91 5.71
CA THR A 177 1.76 5.55 4.86
C THR A 177 1.86 6.50 3.66
N ILE A 178 0.72 6.76 3.00
CA ILE A 178 0.62 7.69 1.87
C ILE A 178 0.94 9.12 2.29
N ARG A 179 0.47 9.53 3.46
CA ARG A 179 0.74 10.85 4.04
C ARG A 179 2.22 11.03 4.36
N GLU A 180 2.85 10.04 5.01
CA GLU A 180 4.28 10.06 5.29
C GLU A 180 5.12 10.08 4.01
N TYR A 181 4.68 9.38 2.97
CA TYR A 181 5.36 9.36 1.68
C TYR A 181 5.45 10.75 1.05
N VAL A 182 4.38 11.54 1.13
CA VAL A 182 4.23 12.81 0.38
C VAL A 182 4.49 14.06 1.23
N ILE A 183 4.01 14.07 2.48
CA ILE A 183 4.06 15.24 3.37
C ILE A 183 5.17 15.09 4.39
N GLY A 184 5.40 13.88 4.89
CA GLY A 184 6.27 13.61 6.03
C GLY A 184 5.49 13.31 7.31
N LEU A 185 6.13 13.56 8.45
CA LEU A 185 5.60 13.24 9.79
C LEU A 185 5.01 14.47 10.51
N GLU A 186 4.97 15.60 9.83
CA GLU A 186 4.57 16.89 10.36
C GLU A 186 3.04 17.08 10.36
N ASP A 187 2.55 17.86 11.34
CA ASP A 187 1.17 18.34 11.40
C ASP A 187 0.95 19.48 10.40
N LYS A 188 0.88 19.11 9.12
CA LYS A 188 0.65 20.06 8.01
C LYS A 188 -0.43 19.56 7.07
N PRO A 189 -1.39 20.39 6.66
CA PRO A 189 -2.32 19.99 5.62
C PRO A 189 -1.58 19.76 4.29
N PRO A 190 -1.99 18.79 3.45
CA PRO A 190 -1.44 18.66 2.11
C PRO A 190 -1.75 19.93 1.31
N THR A 191 -0.78 20.40 0.53
CA THR A 191 -1.06 21.30 -0.60
C THR A 191 -1.89 20.55 -1.67
N ALA A 192 -2.50 21.28 -2.61
CA ALA A 192 -3.24 20.64 -3.71
C ALA A 192 -2.38 19.63 -4.49
N VAL A 193 -1.11 19.98 -4.77
CA VAL A 193 -0.16 19.12 -5.47
C VAL A 193 0.16 17.85 -4.67
N GLN A 194 0.34 17.98 -3.36
CA GLN A 194 0.57 16.85 -2.47
C GLN A 194 -0.67 15.94 -2.39
N LEU A 195 -1.87 16.50 -2.28
CA LEU A 195 -3.10 15.71 -2.28
C LEU A 195 -3.24 14.91 -3.59
N ASP A 196 -2.85 15.48 -4.74
CA ASP A 196 -2.83 14.77 -6.01
C ASP A 196 -1.85 13.61 -6.04
N GLN A 197 -0.64 13.82 -5.52
CA GLN A 197 0.36 12.77 -5.36
C GLN A 197 -0.18 11.63 -4.49
N MET A 198 -0.85 11.97 -3.38
CA MET A 198 -1.48 10.99 -2.51
C MET A 198 -2.59 10.21 -3.22
N ARG A 199 -3.47 10.89 -3.98
CA ARG A 199 -4.51 10.27 -4.80
C ARG A 199 -3.92 9.32 -5.85
N GLU A 200 -2.82 9.70 -6.47
CA GLU A 200 -2.12 8.88 -7.47
C GLU A 200 -1.47 7.65 -6.85
N LEU A 201 -0.84 7.77 -5.67
CA LEU A 201 -0.31 6.61 -4.94
C LEU A 201 -1.45 5.64 -4.56
N VAL A 202 -2.59 6.15 -4.09
CA VAL A 202 -3.78 5.33 -3.83
C VAL A 202 -4.22 4.59 -5.10
N ARG A 203 -4.32 5.30 -6.24
CA ARG A 203 -4.69 4.71 -7.53
C ARG A 203 -3.78 3.53 -7.88
N ARG A 204 -2.46 3.73 -7.82
CA ARG A 204 -1.45 2.71 -8.17
C ARG A 204 -1.52 1.49 -7.29
N GLU A 205 -1.64 1.68 -5.98
CA GLU A 205 -1.67 0.55 -5.06
C GLU A 205 -3.01 -0.22 -5.14
N MET A 206 -4.12 0.47 -5.44
CA MET A 206 -5.38 -0.19 -5.78
C MET A 206 -5.25 -1.05 -7.06
N GLU A 207 -4.59 -0.54 -8.09
CA GLU A 207 -4.29 -1.29 -9.33
C GLU A 207 -3.30 -2.44 -9.12
N ALA A 208 -2.37 -2.30 -8.16
CA ALA A 208 -1.46 -3.35 -7.75
C ALA A 208 -2.16 -4.46 -6.94
N GLY A 209 -3.36 -4.16 -6.42
CA GLY A 209 -4.26 -5.12 -5.79
C GLY A 209 -4.47 -4.93 -4.29
N ALA A 210 -4.30 -3.73 -3.75
CA ALA A 210 -4.75 -3.41 -2.40
C ALA A 210 -6.27 -3.65 -2.25
N LEU A 211 -6.71 -4.05 -1.05
CA LEU A 211 -8.14 -4.27 -0.76
C LEU A 211 -8.95 -2.97 -0.69
N GLY A 212 -8.27 -1.85 -0.49
CA GLY A 212 -8.86 -0.56 -0.16
C GLY A 212 -7.88 0.29 0.64
N ILE A 213 -8.39 1.31 1.33
CA ILE A 213 -7.62 2.20 2.20
C ILE A 213 -7.94 1.95 3.67
N THR A 214 -6.93 2.08 4.54
CA THR A 214 -7.07 1.94 5.99
C THR A 214 -6.49 3.15 6.73
N THR A 215 -7.03 3.45 7.91
CA THR A 215 -6.55 4.51 8.81
C THR A 215 -6.41 4.02 10.25
N ALA A 216 -5.52 4.68 11.00
CA ALA A 216 -5.49 4.63 12.46
C ALA A 216 -5.41 6.05 13.02
N LEU A 217 -6.57 6.69 13.12
CA LEU A 217 -6.70 8.15 13.27
C LEU A 217 -6.36 8.66 14.67
N ILE A 218 -6.18 7.78 15.67
CA ILE A 218 -5.72 8.18 16.99
C ILE A 218 -4.21 8.43 17.06
N TYR A 219 -3.43 7.97 16.07
CA TYR A 219 -1.97 8.02 16.10
C TYR A 219 -1.40 8.98 15.04
N PRO A 220 -0.36 9.76 15.37
CA PRO A 220 0.44 10.47 14.37
C PRO A 220 1.14 9.51 13.38
N PRO A 221 1.26 9.87 12.09
CA PRO A 221 0.80 11.12 11.48
C PRO A 221 -0.67 11.11 11.03
N ALA A 222 -1.39 9.99 11.14
CA ALA A 222 -2.81 9.90 10.74
C ALA A 222 -3.72 10.84 11.54
N PHE A 223 -3.40 11.10 12.80
CA PHE A 223 -4.11 12.07 13.65
C PHE A 223 -4.24 13.46 13.00
N PHE A 224 -3.23 13.86 12.22
CA PHE A 224 -3.18 15.16 11.56
C PHE A 224 -4.07 15.25 10.31
N ALA A 225 -4.53 14.11 9.78
CA ALA A 225 -5.39 14.08 8.59
C ALA A 225 -6.80 14.60 8.90
N LYS A 226 -7.29 15.50 8.04
CA LYS A 226 -8.67 16.00 8.08
C LYS A 226 -9.63 15.02 7.38
N THR A 227 -10.90 15.04 7.76
CA THR A 227 -11.92 14.15 7.16
C THR A 227 -12.01 14.34 5.65
N GLU A 228 -11.89 15.57 5.16
CA GLU A 228 -11.95 15.93 3.74
C GLU A 228 -10.81 15.28 2.95
N GLU A 229 -9.60 15.25 3.52
CA GLU A 229 -8.46 14.54 2.93
C GLU A 229 -8.76 13.05 2.79
N LEU A 230 -9.29 12.42 3.84
CA LEU A 230 -9.65 11.00 3.83
C LEU A 230 -10.74 10.70 2.79
N ILE A 231 -11.75 11.55 2.67
CA ILE A 231 -12.81 11.44 1.67
C ILE A 231 -12.21 11.43 0.25
N GLU A 232 -11.28 12.34 -0.05
CA GLU A 232 -10.67 12.43 -1.37
C GLU A 232 -9.83 11.19 -1.74
N LEU A 233 -9.09 10.62 -0.77
CA LEU A 233 -8.36 9.36 -0.99
C LEU A 233 -9.33 8.18 -1.16
N CYS A 234 -10.37 8.13 -0.33
CA CYS A 234 -11.43 7.13 -0.39
C CYS A 234 -12.18 7.15 -1.74
N LYS A 235 -12.47 8.33 -2.31
CA LYS A 235 -13.09 8.46 -3.65
C LYS A 235 -12.25 7.82 -4.74
N VAL A 236 -10.93 7.79 -4.61
CA VAL A 236 -10.06 7.06 -5.54
C VAL A 236 -10.26 5.56 -5.37
N ALA A 237 -10.17 5.05 -4.14
CA ALA A 237 -10.34 3.62 -3.85
C ALA A 237 -11.72 3.09 -4.30
N ALA A 238 -12.78 3.89 -4.19
CA ALA A 238 -14.13 3.54 -4.64
C ALA A 238 -14.18 3.13 -6.13
N LYS A 239 -13.40 3.79 -6.99
CA LYS A 239 -13.33 3.49 -8.44
C LYS A 239 -12.81 2.08 -8.73
N TYR A 240 -12.11 1.49 -7.77
CA TYR A 240 -11.50 0.16 -7.84
C TYR A 240 -12.26 -0.86 -6.98
N GLN A 241 -13.50 -0.55 -6.59
CA GLN A 241 -14.30 -1.36 -5.67
C GLN A 241 -13.57 -1.64 -4.34
N GLY A 242 -12.75 -0.68 -3.91
CA GLY A 242 -12.05 -0.70 -2.63
C GLY A 242 -13.01 -0.51 -1.45
N LYS A 243 -12.48 -0.77 -0.26
CA LYS A 243 -13.16 -0.58 1.02
C LYS A 243 -12.38 0.43 1.86
N TYR A 244 -13.05 1.02 2.84
CA TYR A 244 -12.40 1.86 3.84
C TYR A 244 -12.46 1.16 5.18
N THR A 245 -11.31 0.89 5.77
CA THR A 245 -11.25 0.38 7.14
C THR A 245 -10.65 1.42 8.06
N THR A 246 -11.09 1.45 9.31
CA THR A 246 -10.63 2.51 10.21
C THR A 246 -10.56 2.04 11.65
N HIS A 247 -9.40 2.25 12.24
CA HIS A 247 -9.30 2.60 13.63
C HIS A 247 -9.67 4.07 13.74
N MET A 248 -10.87 4.29 14.26
CA MET A 248 -11.56 5.58 14.28
C MET A 248 -10.77 6.64 15.04
N ARG A 249 -11.11 7.92 14.82
CA ARG A 249 -10.47 9.05 15.51
C ARG A 249 -10.68 9.06 17.02
N SER A 250 -11.73 8.40 17.51
CA SER A 250 -11.97 8.23 18.93
C SER A 250 -12.71 6.93 19.17
N GLU A 251 -12.29 6.24 20.22
CA GLU A 251 -12.94 5.05 20.77
C GLU A 251 -13.42 5.30 22.20
N GLY A 252 -12.99 6.40 22.82
CA GLY A 252 -13.39 6.86 24.13
C GLY A 252 -14.39 8.02 24.06
N ASN A 253 -13.94 9.22 24.42
CA ASN A 253 -14.84 10.32 24.76
C ASN A 253 -15.66 10.81 23.56
N GLN A 254 -15.09 10.79 22.36
CA GLN A 254 -15.75 11.16 21.10
C GLN A 254 -16.14 9.94 20.25
N LEU A 255 -16.43 8.80 20.88
CA LEU A 255 -16.80 7.56 20.18
C LEU A 255 -17.96 7.75 19.19
N ILE A 256 -18.98 8.52 19.56
CA ILE A 256 -20.16 8.74 18.71
C ILE A 256 -19.75 9.53 17.46
N GLU A 257 -18.99 10.60 17.65
CA GLU A 257 -18.46 11.46 16.61
C GLU A 257 -17.49 10.71 15.69
N GLY A 258 -16.65 9.82 16.23
CA GLY A 258 -15.78 8.94 15.45
C GLY A 258 -16.54 7.99 14.51
N VAL A 259 -17.66 7.43 14.98
CA VAL A 259 -18.53 6.61 14.13
C VAL A 259 -19.25 7.48 13.09
N GLN A 260 -19.69 8.68 13.45
CA GLN A 260 -20.30 9.63 12.51
C GLN A 260 -19.32 10.05 11.41
N GLU A 261 -18.05 10.33 11.74
CA GLU A 261 -16.99 10.62 10.77
C GLU A 261 -16.80 9.44 9.82
N THR A 262 -16.75 8.22 10.35
CA THR A 262 -16.63 6.99 9.55
C THR A 262 -17.79 6.84 8.56
N MET A 263 -19.02 7.08 9.03
CA MET A 263 -20.22 7.06 8.19
C MET A 263 -20.20 8.16 7.12
N ARG A 264 -19.74 9.36 7.46
CA ARG A 264 -19.59 10.48 6.53
C ARG A 264 -18.62 10.12 5.40
N ILE A 265 -17.44 9.59 5.74
CA ILE A 265 -16.45 9.14 4.75
C ILE A 265 -17.04 8.11 3.79
N GLY A 266 -17.71 7.08 4.34
CA GLY A 266 -18.35 6.03 3.53
C GLY A 266 -19.42 6.56 2.56
N ARG A 267 -20.25 7.51 3.01
CA ARG A 267 -21.30 8.11 2.21
C ARG A 267 -20.76 9.02 1.11
N GLU A 268 -19.85 9.94 1.45
CA GLU A 268 -19.32 10.92 0.51
C GLU A 268 -18.36 10.31 -0.52
N ALA A 269 -17.64 9.26 -0.15
CA ALA A 269 -16.75 8.54 -1.06
C ALA A 269 -17.45 7.41 -1.83
N GLY A 270 -18.65 7.00 -1.41
CA GLY A 270 -19.46 6.00 -2.10
C GLY A 270 -18.91 4.58 -2.02
N LEU A 271 -18.38 4.16 -0.88
CA LEU A 271 -17.76 2.83 -0.72
C LEU A 271 -18.04 2.17 0.65
N PRO A 272 -17.92 0.83 0.76
CA PRO A 272 -18.15 0.11 2.01
C PRO A 272 -17.13 0.46 3.09
N VAL A 273 -17.59 0.57 4.34
CA VAL A 273 -16.74 0.91 5.48
C VAL A 273 -16.72 -0.21 6.52
N GLU A 274 -15.57 -0.46 7.13
CA GLU A 274 -15.42 -1.39 8.24
C GLU A 274 -14.68 -0.75 9.41
N ILE A 275 -15.34 -0.67 10.56
CA ILE A 275 -14.72 -0.21 11.80
C ILE A 275 -13.85 -1.35 12.35
N TYR A 276 -12.55 -1.10 12.46
CA TYR A 276 -11.64 -2.01 13.11
C TYR A 276 -11.86 -1.99 14.62
N HIS A 277 -11.71 -3.18 15.22
CA HIS A 277 -11.72 -3.45 16.66
C HIS A 277 -12.69 -2.60 17.49
N LEU A 278 -13.94 -2.51 17.04
CA LEU A 278 -14.99 -1.68 17.65
C LEU A 278 -15.03 -1.85 19.17
N LYS A 279 -14.96 -0.72 19.89
CA LYS A 279 -14.96 -0.71 21.35
C LYS A 279 -15.45 0.63 21.89
N ALA A 280 -15.78 0.60 23.18
CA ALA A 280 -15.96 1.81 23.99
C ALA A 280 -14.87 1.80 25.07
N SER A 281 -13.93 2.73 24.94
CA SER A 281 -12.72 2.81 25.75
C SER A 281 -12.95 3.70 26.98
N GLY A 282 -12.63 3.20 28.17
CA GLY A 282 -12.83 3.89 29.45
C GLY A 282 -14.25 3.77 29.99
N GLU A 283 -14.36 3.60 31.31
CA GLU A 283 -15.62 3.23 31.99
C GLU A 283 -16.77 4.21 31.71
N ALA A 284 -16.46 5.51 31.67
CA ALA A 284 -17.43 6.56 31.35
C ALA A 284 -18.05 6.42 29.95
N ASN A 285 -17.37 5.73 29.03
CA ASN A 285 -17.81 5.56 27.65
C ASN A 285 -18.53 4.23 27.42
N TRP A 286 -18.43 3.25 28.33
CA TRP A 286 -19.04 1.93 28.15
C TRP A 286 -20.54 1.97 27.81
N PRO A 287 -21.37 2.84 28.42
CA PRO A 287 -22.79 2.93 28.07
C PRO A 287 -23.06 3.39 26.62
N LYS A 288 -22.11 4.08 25.97
CA LYS A 288 -22.26 4.59 24.59
C LYS A 288 -22.38 3.46 23.56
N MET A 289 -21.97 2.23 23.88
CA MET A 289 -22.02 1.09 22.96
C MET A 289 -23.43 0.80 22.43
N ASP A 290 -24.47 0.97 23.26
CA ASP A 290 -25.86 0.75 22.82
C ASP A 290 -26.28 1.77 21.75
N GLN A 291 -25.85 3.02 21.91
CA GLN A 291 -26.09 4.08 20.93
C GLN A 291 -25.30 3.82 19.63
N VAL A 292 -24.05 3.36 19.73
CA VAL A 292 -23.22 3.02 18.55
C VAL A 292 -23.85 1.88 17.75
N ILE A 293 -24.27 0.80 18.40
CA ILE A 293 -24.95 -0.33 17.75
C ILE A 293 -26.18 0.16 17.01
N LYS A 294 -27.05 0.94 17.67
CA LYS A 294 -28.25 1.50 17.06
C LYS A 294 -27.91 2.38 15.84
N MET A 295 -26.90 3.24 15.95
CA MET A 295 -26.49 4.14 14.88
C MET A 295 -25.97 3.38 13.65
N ILE A 296 -25.18 2.32 13.86
CA ILE A 296 -24.69 1.46 12.78
C ILE A 296 -25.85 0.71 12.12
N GLU A 297 -26.78 0.15 12.90
CA GLU A 297 -27.98 -0.51 12.35
C GLU A 297 -28.87 0.44 11.53
N ASP A 298 -29.08 1.67 12.03
CA ASP A 298 -29.82 2.70 11.31
C ASP A 298 -29.12 3.06 9.99
N ALA A 299 -27.80 3.23 10.00
CA ALA A 299 -27.01 3.50 8.79
C ALA A 299 -27.11 2.37 7.76
N ARG A 300 -27.07 1.11 8.22
CA ARG A 300 -27.24 -0.08 7.37
C ARG A 300 -28.62 -0.14 6.77
N ARG A 301 -29.68 0.14 7.53
CA ARG A 301 -31.07 0.24 7.03
C ARG A 301 -31.19 1.32 5.94
N GLN A 302 -30.41 2.39 6.04
CA GLN A 302 -30.33 3.47 5.05
C GLN A 302 -29.42 3.15 3.85
N GLY A 303 -28.90 1.92 3.74
CA GLY A 303 -28.10 1.46 2.61
C GLY A 303 -26.60 1.69 2.71
N LEU A 304 -26.09 2.28 3.80
CA LEU A 304 -24.64 2.34 4.01
C LEU A 304 -24.11 0.95 4.34
N LYS A 305 -23.17 0.46 3.53
CA LYS A 305 -22.47 -0.81 3.78
C LYS A 305 -21.40 -0.61 4.87
N ILE A 306 -21.84 -0.50 6.12
CA ILE A 306 -20.98 -0.37 7.31
C ILE A 306 -20.95 -1.67 8.11
N THR A 307 -19.76 -2.19 8.40
CA THR A 307 -19.50 -3.36 9.25
C THR A 307 -18.46 -3.03 10.30
N ALA A 308 -18.15 -3.98 11.18
CA ALA A 308 -17.02 -3.85 12.10
C ALA A 308 -16.34 -5.19 12.32
N ASN A 309 -15.17 -5.18 12.95
CA ASN A 309 -14.59 -6.37 13.58
C ASN A 309 -14.25 -6.11 15.05
N MET A 310 -13.94 -7.16 15.80
CA MET A 310 -13.49 -7.08 17.18
C MET A 310 -12.55 -8.23 17.58
N TYR A 311 -11.79 -8.03 18.65
CA TYR A 311 -11.14 -9.11 19.41
C TYR A 311 -11.92 -9.41 20.70
N THR A 312 -11.70 -10.59 21.30
CA THR A 312 -12.52 -11.17 22.37
C THR A 312 -11.97 -10.97 23.79
N TYR A 313 -11.34 -9.81 24.04
CA TYR A 313 -10.69 -9.48 25.30
C TYR A 313 -11.03 -8.07 25.79
N PRO A 314 -11.12 -7.83 27.12
CA PRO A 314 -11.48 -6.54 27.69
C PRO A 314 -10.32 -5.54 27.79
N ALA A 315 -9.20 -5.80 27.11
CA ALA A 315 -8.02 -4.95 27.09
C ALA A 315 -7.58 -4.64 25.65
N GLY A 316 -7.08 -3.44 25.43
CA GLY A 316 -6.40 -3.06 24.19
C GLY A 316 -4.89 -3.27 24.30
N GLY A 317 -4.20 -3.29 23.16
CA GLY A 317 -2.74 -3.37 23.10
C GLY A 317 -2.18 -2.36 22.09
N THR A 318 -1.27 -1.49 22.52
CA THR A 318 -0.65 -0.46 21.67
C THR A 318 0.68 0.02 22.27
N GLY A 319 1.20 1.16 21.83
CA GLY A 319 2.41 1.76 22.38
C GLY A 319 2.13 2.64 23.61
N LEU A 320 3.08 2.69 24.55
CA LEU A 320 3.03 3.61 25.70
C LEU A 320 2.99 5.09 25.28
N ASP A 321 3.47 5.39 24.07
CA ASP A 321 3.40 6.70 23.45
C ASP A 321 1.96 7.21 23.24
N ALA A 322 0.98 6.31 23.16
CA ALA A 322 -0.44 6.65 23.07
C ALA A 322 -1.02 7.29 24.36
N SER A 323 -0.27 7.27 25.46
CA SER A 323 -0.62 7.99 26.69
C SER A 323 -0.22 9.48 26.66
N MET A 324 0.42 9.96 25.59
CA MET A 324 0.85 11.36 25.42
C MET A 324 0.04 12.07 24.31
N PRO A 325 -0.11 13.40 24.40
CA PRO A 325 -0.77 14.17 23.34
C PRO A 325 -0.12 13.98 21.97
N PRO A 326 -0.89 13.87 20.87
CA PRO A 326 -0.37 13.66 19.52
C PRO A 326 0.66 14.70 19.06
N TRP A 327 0.53 15.96 19.46
CA TRP A 327 1.46 17.04 19.09
C TRP A 327 2.90 16.78 19.57
N VAL A 328 3.09 15.92 20.57
CA VAL A 328 4.43 15.51 21.03
C VAL A 328 5.20 14.83 19.89
N PHE A 329 4.51 14.15 18.98
CA PHE A 329 5.10 13.39 17.86
C PHE A 329 5.00 14.11 16.52
N ASP A 330 4.62 15.38 16.48
CA ASP A 330 4.73 16.21 15.28
C ASP A 330 6.20 16.27 14.80
N GLY A 331 6.46 15.87 13.56
CA GLY A 331 7.83 15.72 13.02
C GLY A 331 8.51 14.40 13.41
N GLY A 332 7.78 13.46 14.01
CA GLY A 332 8.24 12.11 14.31
C GLY A 332 8.92 11.92 15.66
N ARG A 333 9.40 10.69 15.91
CA ARG A 333 9.93 10.26 17.21
C ARG A 333 11.17 11.03 17.66
N GLU A 334 12.07 11.38 16.74
CA GLU A 334 13.25 12.17 17.11
C GLU A 334 12.90 13.58 17.60
N ALA A 335 11.88 14.21 17.01
CA ALA A 335 11.35 15.47 17.51
C ALA A 335 10.69 15.28 18.89
N ALA A 336 9.94 14.19 19.07
CA ALA A 336 9.36 13.83 20.37
C ALA A 336 10.43 13.66 21.46
N TYR A 337 11.54 12.96 21.19
CA TYR A 337 12.60 12.79 22.17
C TYR A 337 13.25 14.11 22.58
N LYS A 338 13.46 15.04 21.63
CA LYS A 338 13.94 16.39 21.95
C LYS A 338 12.96 17.16 22.84
N ARG A 339 11.65 17.06 22.55
CA ARG A 339 10.60 17.66 23.40
C ARG A 339 10.57 17.06 24.81
N LEU A 340 10.78 15.75 24.95
CA LEU A 340 10.81 15.06 26.25
C LEU A 340 12.04 15.39 27.09
N GLN A 341 13.11 15.91 26.48
CA GLN A 341 14.31 16.39 27.16
C GLN A 341 14.17 17.83 27.66
N ASP A 342 13.25 18.63 27.09
CA ASP A 342 13.01 20.02 27.50
C ASP A 342 12.09 20.09 28.73
N PRO A 343 12.54 20.62 29.88
CA PRO A 343 11.74 20.63 31.12
C PRO A 343 10.41 21.37 31.00
N ALA A 344 10.37 22.48 30.25
CA ALA A 344 9.15 23.28 30.09
C ALA A 344 8.10 22.52 29.26
N THR A 345 8.54 21.94 28.15
CA THR A 345 7.69 21.10 27.30
C THR A 345 7.23 19.86 28.05
N ARG A 346 8.11 19.21 28.81
CA ARG A 346 7.78 18.05 29.63
C ARG A 346 6.68 18.34 30.66
N LYS A 347 6.76 19.48 31.35
CA LYS A 347 5.68 19.95 32.23
C LYS A 347 4.35 20.11 31.47
N LYS A 348 4.39 20.73 30.29
CA LYS A 348 3.19 20.89 29.45
C LYS A 348 2.59 19.54 29.04
N ILE A 349 3.43 18.54 28.74
CA ILE A 349 2.99 17.18 28.43
C ILE A 349 2.33 16.55 29.66
N ALA A 350 2.95 16.61 30.84
CA ALA A 350 2.37 16.08 32.07
C ALA A 350 1.01 16.70 32.38
N ASP A 351 0.90 18.03 32.34
CA ASP A 351 -0.35 18.76 32.58
C ASP A 351 -1.44 18.31 31.58
N ALA A 352 -1.10 18.10 30.31
CA ALA A 352 -2.03 17.62 29.29
C ALA A 352 -2.47 16.17 29.51
N ILE A 353 -1.61 15.29 30.03
CA ILE A 353 -1.96 13.90 30.36
C ILE A 353 -2.92 13.84 31.54
N HIS A 354 -2.77 14.73 32.52
CA HIS A 354 -3.67 14.80 33.67
C HIS A 354 -5.01 15.45 33.36
N THR A 355 -5.16 16.13 32.23
CA THR A 355 -6.35 16.91 31.88
C THR A 355 -7.35 16.06 31.09
N PRO A 356 -8.59 15.84 31.58
CA PRO A 356 -9.66 15.26 30.78
C PRO A 356 -9.95 16.14 29.56
N THR A 357 -10.07 15.51 28.39
CA THR A 357 -10.04 16.18 27.09
C THR A 357 -10.85 15.36 26.07
N ASN A 358 -11.43 16.06 25.10
CA ASN A 358 -12.07 15.47 23.92
C ASN A 358 -11.24 15.68 22.66
N GLU A 359 -10.13 16.41 22.76
CA GLU A 359 -9.29 16.85 21.66
C GLU A 359 -8.36 15.73 21.15
N TRP A 360 -8.08 14.72 21.98
CA TRP A 360 -7.30 13.53 21.62
C TRP A 360 -7.63 12.34 22.55
N GLU A 361 -7.25 11.13 22.13
CA GLU A 361 -7.47 9.90 22.91
C GLU A 361 -6.39 9.70 23.98
N ASN A 362 -6.72 10.03 25.23
CA ASN A 362 -5.81 9.91 26.36
C ASN A 362 -5.87 8.52 27.01
N LEU A 363 -5.05 7.57 26.53
CA LEU A 363 -5.07 6.19 27.02
C LEU A 363 -4.68 6.04 28.50
N TYR A 364 -3.95 7.01 29.07
CA TYR A 364 -3.66 7.01 30.51
C TYR A 364 -4.94 7.23 31.33
N LEU A 365 -5.74 8.25 30.97
CA LEU A 365 -7.02 8.51 31.65
C LEU A 365 -8.08 7.45 31.32
N LEU A 366 -8.13 6.96 30.07
CA LEU A 366 -9.09 5.92 29.67
C LEU A 366 -8.85 4.58 30.38
N ALA A 367 -7.61 4.28 30.78
CA ALA A 367 -7.33 3.12 31.63
C ALA A 367 -7.84 3.28 33.07
N GLY A 368 -8.07 4.52 33.53
CA GLY A 368 -8.60 4.86 34.85
C GLY A 368 -7.60 4.73 36.02
N SER A 369 -6.58 3.90 35.89
CA SER A 369 -5.48 3.77 36.87
C SER A 369 -4.18 3.30 36.20
N PRO A 370 -3.00 3.72 36.67
CA PRO A 370 -1.71 3.14 36.26
C PRO A 370 -1.57 1.64 36.57
N ASP A 371 -2.37 1.08 37.49
CA ASP A 371 -2.43 -0.38 37.73
C ASP A 371 -3.04 -1.15 36.54
N ARG A 372 -3.80 -0.46 35.69
CA ARG A 372 -4.48 -1.00 34.51
C ARG A 372 -3.69 -0.80 33.22
N ILE A 373 -2.41 -0.45 33.34
CA ILE A 373 -1.48 -0.23 32.24
C ILE A 373 -0.30 -1.21 32.42
N LEU A 374 -0.29 -2.29 31.65
CA LEU A 374 0.70 -3.37 31.75
C LEU A 374 1.76 -3.24 30.64
N LEU A 375 3.03 -3.17 31.02
CA LEU A 375 4.14 -3.00 30.09
C LEU A 375 4.55 -4.36 29.50
N ALA A 376 4.41 -4.53 28.18
CA ALA A 376 4.54 -5.81 27.49
C ALA A 376 5.91 -5.98 26.79
N SER A 377 6.46 -4.94 26.16
CA SER A 377 7.70 -5.08 25.41
C SER A 377 8.55 -3.80 25.37
N PHE A 378 9.88 -4.00 25.40
CA PHE A 378 10.88 -2.95 25.35
C PHE A 378 11.95 -3.28 24.30
N LYS A 379 12.48 -2.25 23.64
CA LYS A 379 13.58 -2.39 22.68
C LYS A 379 14.92 -2.60 23.38
N THR A 380 15.15 -1.91 24.50
CA THR A 380 16.44 -1.88 25.18
C THR A 380 16.56 -2.98 26.24
N GLU A 381 17.69 -3.70 26.26
CA GLU A 381 17.95 -4.77 27.23
C GLU A 381 17.85 -4.28 28.70
N LYS A 382 18.22 -3.01 28.96
CA LYS A 382 18.13 -2.39 30.28
C LYS A 382 16.69 -2.35 30.82
N LEU A 383 15.69 -2.19 29.95
CA LEU A 383 14.29 -2.02 30.35
C LEU A 383 13.47 -3.31 30.28
N LYS A 384 13.95 -4.35 29.58
CA LYS A 384 13.28 -5.66 29.51
C LYS A 384 12.90 -6.29 30.86
N PRO A 385 13.67 -6.11 31.97
CA PRO A 385 13.24 -6.58 33.29
C PRO A 385 11.93 -5.94 33.82
N LEU A 386 11.43 -4.89 33.18
CA LEU A 386 10.14 -4.25 33.50
C LEU A 386 8.95 -4.90 32.76
N THR A 387 9.20 -5.81 31.81
CA THR A 387 8.15 -6.55 31.12
C THR A 387 7.29 -7.34 32.10
N GLY A 388 5.96 -7.26 31.96
CA GLY A 388 4.99 -7.91 32.83
C GLY A 388 4.64 -7.10 34.09
N LYS A 389 5.22 -5.91 34.28
CA LYS A 389 4.88 -5.00 35.39
C LYS A 389 3.85 -3.96 34.95
N THR A 390 3.04 -3.51 35.89
CA THR A 390 2.15 -2.35 35.66
C THR A 390 2.93 -1.04 35.72
N LEU A 391 2.41 0.01 35.10
CA LEU A 391 2.98 1.35 35.19
C LEU A 391 3.07 1.79 36.66
N ALA A 392 2.09 1.45 37.50
CA ALA A 392 2.09 1.77 38.92
C ALA A 392 3.26 1.10 39.66
N GLU A 393 3.52 -0.17 39.39
CA GLU A 393 4.66 -0.90 39.97
C GLU A 393 5.99 -0.26 39.56
N VAL A 394 6.15 0.07 38.28
CA VAL A 394 7.38 0.69 37.77
C VAL A 394 7.57 2.11 38.33
N ALA A 395 6.51 2.90 38.42
CA ALA A 395 6.54 4.23 39.02
C ALA A 395 6.97 4.17 40.50
N LYS A 396 6.41 3.22 41.25
CA LYS A 396 6.79 2.93 42.65
C LYS A 396 8.25 2.49 42.76
N MET A 397 8.72 1.58 41.89
CA MET A 397 10.12 1.14 41.87
C MET A 397 11.08 2.31 41.61
N ARG A 398 10.66 3.30 40.82
CA ARG A 398 11.46 4.49 40.48
C ARG A 398 11.29 5.65 41.47
N GLY A 399 10.34 5.56 42.40
CA GLY A 399 9.99 6.67 43.30
C GLY A 399 9.49 7.91 42.55
N LYS A 400 8.81 7.73 41.41
CA LYS A 400 8.32 8.81 40.54
C LYS A 400 6.82 8.74 40.33
N ASP A 401 6.25 9.86 39.91
CA ASP A 401 4.89 9.92 39.40
C ASP A 401 4.72 9.03 38.13
N PRO A 402 3.57 8.36 37.92
CA PRO A 402 3.33 7.53 36.74
C PRO A 402 3.48 8.27 35.40
N VAL A 403 3.06 9.53 35.30
CA VAL A 403 3.16 10.34 34.08
C VAL A 403 4.62 10.72 33.78
N GLU A 404 5.37 11.09 34.81
CA GLU A 404 6.82 11.26 34.68
C GLU A 404 7.52 9.95 34.27
N THR A 405 7.05 8.82 34.81
CA THR A 405 7.57 7.50 34.45
C THR A 405 7.30 7.14 32.99
N ILE A 406 6.13 7.48 32.44
CA ILE A 406 5.81 7.31 31.01
C ILE A 406 6.86 8.04 30.15
N MET A 407 7.06 9.34 30.43
CA MET A 407 7.96 10.18 29.64
C MET A 407 9.41 9.72 29.74
N ASP A 408 9.87 9.28 30.91
CA ASP A 408 11.19 8.68 31.10
C ASP A 408 11.36 7.39 30.30
N LEU A 409 10.42 6.46 30.40
CA LEU A 409 10.51 5.18 29.72
C LEU A 409 10.57 5.36 28.21
N VAL A 410 9.71 6.21 27.63
CA VAL A 410 9.70 6.47 26.18
C VAL A 410 11.02 7.10 25.73
N LEU A 411 11.58 8.03 26.50
CA LEU A 411 12.86 8.66 26.18
C LEU A 411 14.05 7.69 26.33
N GLU A 412 14.03 6.82 27.34
CA GLU A 412 15.08 5.82 27.61
C GLU A 412 15.07 4.69 26.57
N ASP A 413 13.90 4.13 26.25
CA ASP A 413 13.78 2.99 25.34
C ASP A 413 13.95 3.40 23.87
N ARG A 414 13.64 4.67 23.57
CA ARG A 414 13.63 5.25 22.21
C ARG A 414 12.89 4.36 21.21
N SER A 415 11.77 3.80 21.64
CA SER A 415 10.94 2.90 20.86
C SER A 415 9.46 3.07 21.19
N ARG A 416 8.61 2.35 20.45
CA ARG A 416 7.19 2.20 20.80
C ARG A 416 7.04 1.03 21.77
N ILE A 417 7.11 1.32 23.07
CA ILE A 417 7.00 0.34 24.16
C ILE A 417 5.64 -0.34 24.10
N GLY A 418 5.59 -1.65 23.85
CA GLY A 418 4.33 -2.38 23.80
C GLY A 418 3.66 -2.38 25.17
N THR A 419 2.38 -2.03 25.21
CA THR A 419 1.61 -1.78 26.43
C THR A 419 0.19 -2.30 26.26
N ILE A 420 -0.34 -2.92 27.31
CA ILE A 420 -1.71 -3.44 27.40
C ILE A 420 -2.52 -2.54 28.33
N TYR A 421 -3.69 -2.10 27.87
CA TYR A 421 -4.57 -1.19 28.60
C TYR A 421 -5.89 -1.88 28.91
N PHE A 422 -6.19 -2.07 30.20
CA PHE A 422 -7.46 -2.67 30.64
C PHE A 422 -8.55 -1.59 30.69
N LEU A 423 -9.16 -1.28 29.55
CA LEU A 423 -10.07 -0.13 29.43
C LEU A 423 -11.47 -0.48 28.88
N MET A 424 -11.75 -1.75 28.59
CA MET A 424 -13.01 -2.19 27.98
C MET A 424 -13.86 -3.00 28.97
N SER A 425 -15.13 -3.22 28.60
CA SER A 425 -16.09 -4.02 29.36
C SER A 425 -16.37 -5.37 28.69
N GLU A 426 -16.40 -6.43 29.50
CA GLU A 426 -16.82 -7.78 29.11
C GLU A 426 -18.28 -7.80 28.61
N ASP A 427 -19.16 -6.98 29.19
CA ASP A 427 -20.55 -6.89 28.74
C ASP A 427 -20.66 -6.29 27.35
N ASN A 428 -19.85 -5.27 27.04
CA ASN A 428 -19.79 -4.69 25.71
C ASN A 428 -19.24 -5.68 24.68
N ILE A 429 -18.31 -6.57 25.06
CA ILE A 429 -17.86 -7.67 24.20
C ILE A 429 -19.05 -8.58 23.85
N LYS A 430 -19.83 -9.01 24.84
CA LYS A 430 -21.02 -9.87 24.61
C LYS A 430 -22.08 -9.18 23.75
N LYS A 431 -22.31 -7.87 23.95
CA LYS A 431 -23.23 -7.07 23.11
C LYS A 431 -22.80 -7.07 21.64
N GLN A 432 -21.51 -6.88 21.38
CA GLN A 432 -20.95 -6.89 20.03
C GLN A 432 -20.93 -8.28 19.40
N ILE A 433 -20.66 -9.33 20.19
CA ILE A 433 -20.78 -10.73 19.75
C ILE A 433 -22.22 -11.06 19.34
N ARG A 434 -23.25 -10.36 19.81
CA ARG A 434 -24.63 -10.59 19.33
C ARG A 434 -24.93 -9.93 17.99
N GLN A 435 -24.06 -9.05 17.50
CA GLN A 435 -24.30 -8.29 16.27
C GLN A 435 -23.86 -9.08 15.03
N PRO A 436 -24.77 -9.39 14.08
CA PRO A 436 -24.45 -10.23 12.92
C PRO A 436 -23.54 -9.54 11.88
N TRP A 437 -23.30 -8.24 12.02
CA TRP A 437 -22.45 -7.44 11.13
C TRP A 437 -21.02 -7.22 11.69
N VAL A 438 -20.70 -7.80 12.85
CA VAL A 438 -19.38 -7.72 13.47
C VAL A 438 -18.57 -8.99 13.16
N SER A 439 -17.46 -8.92 12.43
CA SER A 439 -16.53 -10.04 12.25
C SER A 439 -15.47 -10.09 13.38
N PHE A 440 -14.46 -10.94 13.26
CA PHE A 440 -13.41 -11.07 14.29
C PHE A 440 -12.01 -10.88 13.71
N GLY A 441 -11.17 -10.16 14.44
CA GLY A 441 -9.74 -10.00 14.17
C GLY A 441 -8.95 -10.16 15.46
N SER A 442 -7.73 -10.67 15.40
CA SER A 442 -6.89 -10.83 16.60
C SER A 442 -6.27 -9.51 17.03
N ASP A 443 -6.11 -8.55 16.11
CA ASP A 443 -5.44 -7.27 16.37
C ASP A 443 -4.02 -7.50 16.93
N ALA A 444 -3.35 -8.54 16.43
CA ALA A 444 -2.04 -8.96 16.91
C ALA A 444 -1.16 -9.51 15.80
N ALA A 445 0.14 -9.58 16.11
CA ALA A 445 1.10 -10.31 15.30
C ALA A 445 0.98 -11.83 15.54
N SER A 446 1.25 -12.62 14.51
CA SER A 446 1.35 -14.08 14.60
C SER A 446 2.72 -14.49 15.13
N ILE A 447 2.79 -14.73 16.43
CA ILE A 447 4.05 -14.95 17.15
C ILE A 447 4.22 -16.41 17.56
N ALA A 448 5.38 -16.97 17.29
CA ALA A 448 5.71 -18.30 17.78
C ALA A 448 6.06 -18.24 19.28
N PRO A 449 5.71 -19.25 20.10
CA PRO A 449 6.11 -19.30 21.51
C PRO A 449 7.59 -19.75 21.66
N GLU A 450 8.47 -19.25 20.79
CA GLU A 450 9.87 -19.64 20.69
C GLU A 450 10.74 -18.55 20.06
N GLY A 451 12.05 -18.69 20.22
CA GLY A 451 13.04 -17.82 19.57
C GLY A 451 12.95 -16.36 20.01
N VAL A 452 13.13 -15.44 19.05
CA VAL A 452 13.18 -13.99 19.30
C VAL A 452 11.90 -13.45 19.94
N PHE A 453 10.76 -14.10 19.71
CA PHE A 453 9.47 -13.67 20.25
C PHE A 453 9.37 -13.79 21.78
N LEU A 454 10.18 -14.67 22.41
CA LEU A 454 10.21 -14.83 23.87
C LEU A 454 10.96 -13.70 24.59
N LYS A 455 11.59 -12.77 23.85
CA LYS A 455 12.25 -11.58 24.43
C LYS A 455 11.27 -10.49 24.87
N SER A 456 9.98 -10.68 24.64
CA SER A 456 8.92 -9.73 24.93
C SER A 456 7.68 -10.49 25.36
N SER A 457 6.84 -9.87 26.19
CA SER A 457 5.49 -10.39 26.45
C SER A 457 4.55 -9.99 25.29
N ALA A 458 3.34 -10.54 25.29
CA ALA A 458 2.33 -10.28 24.29
C ALA A 458 0.93 -10.18 24.91
N HIS A 459 0.01 -9.56 24.18
CA HIS A 459 -1.40 -9.67 24.55
C HIS A 459 -1.90 -11.10 24.20
N PRO A 460 -2.65 -11.78 25.09
CA PRO A 460 -3.14 -13.15 24.83
C PRO A 460 -4.00 -13.33 23.56
N ARG A 461 -4.52 -12.22 22.99
CA ARG A 461 -5.25 -12.23 21.72
C ARG A 461 -4.42 -12.77 20.55
N ALA A 462 -3.09 -12.65 20.61
CA ALA A 462 -2.17 -13.23 19.63
C ALA A 462 -2.23 -14.76 19.53
N TYR A 463 -2.66 -15.44 20.60
CA TYR A 463 -2.66 -16.89 20.70
C TYR A 463 -4.04 -17.52 20.88
N GLY A 464 -5.04 -16.74 21.30
CA GLY A 464 -6.32 -17.29 21.74
C GLY A 464 -7.58 -16.63 21.18
N ASN A 465 -7.51 -15.54 20.43
CA ASN A 465 -8.72 -14.78 20.02
C ASN A 465 -9.85 -15.62 19.42
N PHE A 466 -9.53 -16.48 18.44
CA PHE A 466 -10.53 -17.29 17.74
C PHE A 466 -10.95 -18.52 18.55
N ALA A 467 -10.00 -19.14 19.25
CA ALA A 467 -10.30 -20.27 20.12
C ALA A 467 -11.16 -19.84 21.33
N ARG A 468 -10.96 -18.62 21.84
CA ARG A 468 -11.77 -18.01 22.90
C ARG A 468 -13.19 -17.73 22.44
N LEU A 469 -13.39 -17.25 21.21
CA LEU A 469 -14.72 -17.13 20.62
C LEU A 469 -15.46 -18.47 20.64
N LEU A 470 -14.81 -19.52 20.12
CA LEU A 470 -15.42 -20.83 19.93
C LEU A 470 -15.60 -21.62 21.25
N GLY A 471 -14.66 -21.50 22.17
CA GLY A 471 -14.71 -22.14 23.49
C GLY A 471 -15.60 -21.38 24.47
N LYS A 472 -15.19 -20.16 24.85
CA LYS A 472 -15.90 -19.38 25.87
C LYS A 472 -17.25 -18.88 25.38
N TYR A 473 -17.28 -18.12 24.29
CA TYR A 473 -18.52 -17.40 23.91
C TYR A 473 -19.54 -18.29 23.18
N VAL A 474 -19.11 -19.29 22.42
CA VAL A 474 -20.01 -20.21 21.70
C VAL A 474 -20.38 -21.43 22.54
N ARG A 475 -19.41 -22.21 23.03
CA ARG A 475 -19.69 -23.45 23.76
C ARG A 475 -20.20 -23.18 25.18
N GLU A 476 -19.47 -22.38 25.95
CA GLU A 476 -19.75 -22.20 27.39
C GLU A 476 -20.88 -21.21 27.65
N GLU A 477 -20.78 -20.00 27.08
CA GLU A 477 -21.76 -18.93 27.32
C GLU A 477 -22.94 -18.91 26.33
N LYS A 478 -22.83 -19.63 25.22
CA LYS A 478 -23.88 -19.74 24.17
C LYS A 478 -24.36 -18.37 23.67
N ALA A 479 -23.44 -17.40 23.54
CA ALA A 479 -23.74 -16.04 23.09
C ALA A 479 -24.24 -16.00 21.64
N ILE A 480 -23.73 -16.90 20.80
CA ILE A 480 -24.17 -17.17 19.41
C ILE A 480 -24.01 -18.66 19.09
N SER A 481 -24.65 -19.14 18.02
CA SER A 481 -24.47 -20.51 17.55
C SER A 481 -23.09 -20.72 16.90
N LEU A 482 -22.63 -21.97 16.85
CA LEU A 482 -21.37 -22.30 16.16
C LEU A 482 -21.43 -21.98 14.66
N ALA A 483 -22.59 -22.19 14.02
CA ALA A 483 -22.77 -21.85 12.60
C ALA A 483 -22.62 -20.34 12.35
N GLU A 484 -23.18 -19.52 13.25
CA GLU A 484 -23.06 -18.06 13.17
C GLU A 484 -21.62 -17.60 13.45
N ALA A 485 -20.93 -18.21 14.42
CA ALA A 485 -19.52 -17.94 14.67
C ALA A 485 -18.67 -18.28 13.43
N VAL A 486 -18.85 -19.47 12.84
CA VAL A 486 -18.12 -19.86 11.61
C VAL A 486 -18.40 -18.89 10.46
N ARG A 487 -19.67 -18.49 10.23
CA ARG A 487 -20.02 -17.47 9.23
C ARG A 487 -19.22 -16.18 9.43
N ARG A 488 -19.08 -15.72 10.67
CA ARG A 488 -18.40 -14.47 11.04
C ARG A 488 -16.87 -14.59 11.06
N LEU A 489 -16.36 -15.81 11.13
CA LEU A 489 -14.94 -16.13 10.96
C LEU A 489 -14.54 -16.38 9.50
N SER A 490 -15.50 -16.62 8.59
CA SER A 490 -15.18 -16.95 7.19
C SER A 490 -16.03 -16.19 6.17
N GLY A 491 -17.30 -16.55 5.98
CA GLY A 491 -18.11 -16.07 4.87
C GLY A 491 -18.37 -14.56 4.91
N LEU A 492 -18.58 -14.00 6.10
CA LEU A 492 -18.80 -12.56 6.30
C LEU A 492 -17.58 -11.73 5.89
N PRO A 493 -16.37 -11.92 6.48
CA PRO A 493 -15.20 -11.14 6.05
C PRO A 493 -14.82 -11.40 4.59
N ALA A 494 -14.92 -12.63 4.09
CA ALA A 494 -14.67 -12.93 2.68
C ALA A 494 -15.59 -12.12 1.73
N THR A 495 -16.88 -12.02 2.08
CA THR A 495 -17.88 -11.26 1.31
C THR A 495 -17.63 -9.76 1.40
N ASN A 496 -17.38 -9.22 2.61
CA ASN A 496 -17.14 -7.79 2.81
C ASN A 496 -15.94 -7.29 1.99
N LEU A 497 -14.88 -8.09 1.95
CA LEU A 497 -13.64 -7.75 1.25
C LEU A 497 -13.67 -8.08 -0.24
N GLY A 498 -14.55 -9.00 -0.66
CA GLY A 498 -14.57 -9.53 -2.02
C GLY A 498 -13.39 -10.46 -2.31
N LEU A 499 -13.04 -11.35 -1.36
CA LEU A 499 -11.97 -12.32 -1.56
C LEU A 499 -12.40 -13.40 -2.56
N ASP A 500 -11.68 -13.52 -3.67
CA ASP A 500 -12.01 -14.46 -4.75
C ASP A 500 -12.04 -15.91 -4.25
N ARG A 501 -13.20 -16.55 -4.36
CA ARG A 501 -13.43 -17.98 -4.12
C ARG A 501 -12.93 -18.51 -2.76
N ARG A 502 -13.09 -17.72 -1.69
CA ARG A 502 -12.71 -18.09 -0.31
C ARG A 502 -13.86 -17.84 0.68
N GLY A 503 -13.72 -18.37 1.90
CA GLY A 503 -14.63 -18.13 3.02
C GLY A 503 -15.84 -19.08 3.10
N PHE A 504 -16.01 -19.99 2.14
CA PHE A 504 -17.12 -20.93 2.08
C PHE A 504 -16.66 -22.36 1.75
N LEU A 505 -17.33 -23.37 2.32
CA LEU A 505 -17.18 -24.75 1.87
C LEU A 505 -18.17 -24.98 0.74
N LYS A 506 -17.68 -24.84 -0.49
CA LYS A 506 -18.47 -25.05 -1.71
C LYS A 506 -17.56 -25.56 -2.81
N GLU A 507 -18.07 -26.42 -3.68
CA GLU A 507 -17.34 -26.89 -4.85
C GLU A 507 -16.78 -25.72 -5.68
N GLY A 508 -15.53 -25.86 -6.13
CA GLY A 508 -14.79 -24.86 -6.88
C GLY A 508 -14.13 -23.76 -6.03
N MET A 509 -14.45 -23.65 -4.74
CA MET A 509 -13.75 -22.75 -3.81
C MET A 509 -12.32 -23.23 -3.54
N PHE A 510 -11.43 -22.34 -3.15
CA PHE A 510 -10.12 -22.73 -2.63
C PHE A 510 -10.29 -23.61 -1.38
N ALA A 511 -9.46 -24.64 -1.28
CA ALA A 511 -9.44 -25.56 -0.13
C ALA A 511 -8.67 -24.95 1.06
N ASP A 512 -9.19 -23.84 1.57
CA ASP A 512 -8.86 -23.35 2.90
C ASP A 512 -9.87 -23.94 3.88
N VAL A 513 -9.46 -24.94 4.67
CA VAL A 513 -10.36 -25.74 5.50
C VAL A 513 -9.76 -25.92 6.88
N VAL A 514 -10.57 -25.74 7.92
CA VAL A 514 -10.22 -26.05 9.31
C VAL A 514 -11.08 -27.19 9.83
N VAL A 515 -10.45 -28.15 10.50
CA VAL A 515 -11.08 -29.25 11.21
C VAL A 515 -10.75 -29.12 12.69
N PHE A 516 -11.75 -28.93 13.54
CA PHE A 516 -11.58 -28.71 14.96
C PHE A 516 -12.64 -29.43 15.79
N ASP A 517 -12.30 -29.71 17.04
CA ASP A 517 -13.22 -30.29 18.01
C ASP A 517 -14.00 -29.18 18.73
N PRO A 518 -15.32 -29.05 18.48
CA PRO A 518 -16.12 -28.02 19.13
C PRO A 518 -16.25 -28.22 20.65
N GLN A 519 -16.00 -29.44 21.17
CA GLN A 519 -16.07 -29.73 22.60
C GLN A 519 -14.80 -29.31 23.34
N THR A 520 -13.64 -29.28 22.68
CA THR A 520 -12.34 -29.06 23.36
C THR A 520 -11.61 -27.80 22.92
N ILE A 521 -12.04 -27.11 21.86
CA ILE A 521 -11.41 -25.86 21.41
C ILE A 521 -11.40 -24.80 22.51
N ALA A 522 -10.22 -24.26 22.81
CA ALA A 522 -10.04 -23.28 23.89
C ALA A 522 -8.73 -22.48 23.72
N ASP A 523 -8.77 -21.22 24.13
CA ASP A 523 -7.59 -20.40 24.40
C ASP A 523 -6.89 -20.86 25.69
N ARG A 524 -5.56 -20.76 25.71
CA ARG A 524 -4.71 -21.05 26.89
C ARG A 524 -3.93 -19.83 27.36
N ALA A 525 -3.67 -18.88 26.47
CA ALA A 525 -2.95 -17.66 26.77
C ALA A 525 -3.70 -16.77 27.77
N THR A 526 -2.99 -16.32 28.80
CA THR A 526 -3.46 -15.31 29.76
C THR A 526 -2.61 -14.05 29.66
N PHE A 527 -2.96 -12.98 30.38
CA PHE A 527 -2.12 -11.77 30.41
C PHE A 527 -0.76 -12.02 31.09
N GLU A 528 -0.73 -12.91 32.08
CA GLU A 528 0.45 -13.30 32.84
C GLU A 528 1.33 -14.28 32.05
N ASN A 529 0.70 -15.22 31.34
CA ASN A 529 1.38 -16.26 30.56
C ASN A 529 0.86 -16.28 29.12
N PRO A 530 1.21 -15.29 28.29
CA PRO A 530 0.59 -15.12 26.97
C PRO A 530 1.11 -16.09 25.92
N HIS A 531 2.32 -16.64 26.04
CA HIS A 531 2.92 -17.53 25.04
C HIS A 531 2.40 -18.98 25.09
N GLN A 532 1.08 -19.15 25.13
CA GLN A 532 0.42 -20.46 25.18
C GLN A 532 -0.49 -20.64 23.97
N LEU A 533 -0.16 -21.61 23.12
CA LEU A 533 -0.95 -21.93 21.93
C LEU A 533 -2.36 -22.42 22.30
N ALA A 534 -3.35 -22.04 21.49
CA ALA A 534 -4.68 -22.62 21.56
C ALA A 534 -4.69 -24.13 21.30
N VAL A 535 -5.75 -24.79 21.77
CA VAL A 535 -5.98 -26.23 21.59
C VAL A 535 -7.30 -26.51 20.87
N GLY A 536 -7.48 -27.73 20.38
CA GLY A 536 -8.74 -28.25 19.80
C GLY A 536 -8.83 -28.20 18.27
N VAL A 537 -8.01 -27.39 17.59
CA VAL A 537 -7.83 -27.49 16.13
C VAL A 537 -6.97 -28.71 15.80
N LYS A 538 -7.46 -29.59 14.93
CA LYS A 538 -6.81 -30.87 14.58
C LYS A 538 -6.13 -30.82 13.23
N HIS A 539 -6.83 -30.31 12.21
CA HIS A 539 -6.28 -30.21 10.87
C HIS A 539 -6.58 -28.84 10.27
N VAL A 540 -5.63 -28.31 9.51
CA VAL A 540 -5.79 -27.08 8.74
C VAL A 540 -5.21 -27.33 7.35
N PHE A 541 -5.97 -26.95 6.33
CA PHE A 541 -5.58 -26.96 4.95
C PHE A 541 -5.59 -25.53 4.43
N VAL A 542 -4.54 -25.14 3.72
CA VAL A 542 -4.45 -23.85 3.02
C VAL A 542 -4.14 -24.14 1.57
N ASN A 543 -4.99 -23.67 0.66
CA ASN A 543 -4.89 -23.98 -0.77
C ASN A 543 -4.74 -25.49 -1.04
N GLY A 544 -5.46 -26.32 -0.28
CA GLY A 544 -5.48 -27.79 -0.41
C GLY A 544 -4.29 -28.53 0.21
N VAL A 545 -3.30 -27.81 0.73
CA VAL A 545 -2.12 -28.40 1.38
C VAL A 545 -2.31 -28.42 2.90
N GLN A 546 -2.07 -29.57 3.52
CA GLN A 546 -2.22 -29.73 4.97
C GLN A 546 -1.08 -29.03 5.73
N VAL A 547 -1.39 -27.92 6.40
CA VAL A 547 -0.43 -27.12 7.20
C VAL A 547 -0.44 -27.49 8.68
N LEU A 548 -1.57 -28.02 9.18
CA LEU A 548 -1.69 -28.60 10.52
C LEU A 548 -2.23 -30.04 10.40
N LYS A 549 -1.59 -30.98 11.07
CA LYS A 549 -1.97 -32.39 11.15
C LYS A 549 -1.92 -32.86 12.59
N ASP A 550 -3.03 -33.40 13.08
CA ASP A 550 -3.17 -33.92 14.45
C ASP A 550 -2.80 -32.90 15.54
N GLY A 551 -3.02 -31.60 15.27
CA GLY A 551 -2.67 -30.50 16.16
C GLY A 551 -1.24 -29.97 16.01
N GLU A 552 -0.42 -30.56 15.15
CA GLU A 552 0.97 -30.17 14.92
C GLU A 552 1.21 -29.57 13.52
N HIS A 553 2.07 -28.56 13.45
CA HIS A 553 2.36 -27.86 12.19
C HIS A 553 3.27 -28.74 11.31
N THR A 554 2.89 -28.93 10.04
CA THR A 554 3.60 -29.85 9.12
C THR A 554 4.87 -29.25 8.52
N GLY A 555 5.06 -27.95 8.68
CA GLY A 555 6.13 -27.17 8.06
C GLY A 555 5.78 -26.67 6.65
N ALA A 556 4.65 -27.10 6.08
CA ALA A 556 4.18 -26.65 4.78
C ALA A 556 3.78 -25.16 4.82
N LYS A 557 4.12 -24.43 3.76
CA LYS A 557 3.88 -22.98 3.63
C LYS A 557 3.23 -22.60 2.29
N PRO A 558 1.98 -23.04 2.04
CA PRO A 558 1.30 -22.91 0.74
C PRO A 558 0.55 -21.57 0.55
N GLY A 559 0.66 -20.65 1.51
CA GLY A 559 -0.05 -19.39 1.54
C GLY A 559 0.32 -18.49 0.37
N ARG A 560 -0.66 -17.73 -0.12
CA ARG A 560 -0.53 -16.85 -1.30
C ARG A 560 -0.89 -15.42 -0.98
N ALA A 561 -0.29 -14.46 -1.68
CA ALA A 561 -0.78 -13.09 -1.71
C ALA A 561 -2.13 -13.04 -2.44
N LEU A 562 -3.10 -12.42 -1.80
CA LEU A 562 -4.44 -12.19 -2.33
C LEU A 562 -4.60 -10.71 -2.69
N TRP A 563 -5.52 -10.44 -3.61
CA TRP A 563 -5.63 -9.15 -4.26
C TRP A 563 -7.06 -8.65 -4.22
N GLY A 564 -7.20 -7.33 -4.06
CA GLY A 564 -8.46 -6.64 -4.18
C GLY A 564 -9.01 -6.63 -5.62
N PRO A 565 -10.30 -6.32 -5.78
CA PRO A 565 -10.99 -6.32 -7.07
C PRO A 565 -10.43 -5.28 -8.06
N GLY A 566 -9.68 -4.29 -7.57
CA GLY A 566 -9.03 -3.27 -8.38
C GLY A 566 -7.80 -3.75 -9.15
N LYS A 567 -7.29 -4.97 -8.86
CA LYS A 567 -6.03 -5.42 -9.43
C LYS A 567 -6.09 -5.50 -10.96
N ILE A 568 -5.19 -4.77 -11.60
CA ILE A 568 -4.95 -4.85 -13.05
C ILE A 568 -3.78 -5.81 -13.25
N ASN A 569 -3.93 -6.81 -14.13
CA ASN A 569 -2.80 -7.66 -14.48
C ASN A 569 -1.72 -6.77 -15.11
N GLN A 570 -0.44 -6.87 -14.74
CA GLN A 570 0.60 -6.01 -15.33
C GLN A 570 0.75 -6.21 -16.85
N SER A 571 0.35 -7.37 -17.38
CA SER A 571 0.17 -7.58 -18.82
C SER A 571 -0.91 -6.68 -19.44
N SER A 572 -1.83 -6.15 -18.64
CA SER A 572 -2.93 -5.28 -19.02
C SER A 572 -2.73 -3.78 -18.77
N ALA A 573 -1.81 -3.36 -17.88
CA ALA A 573 -1.47 -1.94 -17.71
C ALA A 573 -0.76 -1.37 -18.97
N VAL A 574 0.11 -2.18 -19.58
CA VAL A 574 0.70 -1.92 -20.90
C VAL A 574 -0.29 -2.23 -22.04
N ALA A 575 -1.37 -2.98 -21.77
CA ALA A 575 -2.43 -3.25 -22.75
C ALA A 575 -3.53 -2.18 -22.79
N GLN A 576 -3.38 -1.04 -22.08
CA GLN A 576 -4.17 0.13 -22.47
C GLN A 576 -3.75 0.52 -23.88
N ALA A 577 -4.68 0.37 -24.82
CA ALA A 577 -4.46 0.71 -26.22
C ALA A 577 -3.88 2.12 -26.31
N GLN A 578 -2.82 2.27 -27.10
CA GLN A 578 -2.19 3.57 -27.35
C GLN A 578 -3.28 4.59 -27.73
N PRO A 579 -3.43 5.70 -27.00
CA PRO A 579 -4.43 6.71 -27.32
C PRO A 579 -4.18 7.30 -28.71
N SER A 580 -5.26 7.61 -29.43
CA SER A 580 -5.15 8.37 -30.69
C SER A 580 -4.50 9.74 -30.45
N PRO A 581 -3.66 10.24 -31.37
CA PRO A 581 -3.12 11.59 -31.26
C PRO A 581 -4.23 12.63 -31.15
N ALA A 582 -4.03 13.62 -30.28
CA ALA A 582 -4.95 14.75 -30.16
C ALA A 582 -5.08 15.48 -31.52
N PRO A 583 -6.30 15.91 -31.92
CA PRO A 583 -6.51 16.69 -33.12
C PRO A 583 -5.60 17.94 -33.16
N ALA A 584 -4.99 18.22 -34.31
CA ALA A 584 -4.03 19.32 -34.46
C ALA A 584 -4.61 20.68 -34.01
N ARG A 585 -5.89 20.94 -34.29
CA ARG A 585 -6.61 22.16 -33.88
C ARG A 585 -6.70 22.37 -32.35
N TRP A 586 -6.66 21.29 -31.57
CA TRP A 586 -6.68 21.34 -30.10
C TRP A 586 -5.30 21.50 -29.49
N ARG A 587 -4.24 21.04 -30.15
CA ARG A 587 -2.85 21.15 -29.62
C ARG A 587 -2.49 22.59 -29.26
N ALA A 588 -2.91 23.54 -30.07
CA ALA A 588 -2.70 24.96 -29.85
C ALA A 588 -3.48 25.53 -28.64
N LEU A 589 -4.51 24.83 -28.14
CA LEU A 589 -5.30 25.18 -26.95
C LEU A 589 -4.76 24.54 -25.67
N ILE A 590 -4.13 23.37 -25.77
CA ILE A 590 -3.62 22.62 -24.63
C ILE A 590 -2.48 23.39 -23.97
N GLY A 591 -2.58 23.63 -22.66
CA GLY A 591 -1.62 24.41 -21.91
C GLY A 591 -2.16 24.86 -20.56
N GLU A 592 -1.37 25.69 -19.89
CA GLU A 592 -1.72 26.25 -18.60
C GLU A 592 -2.13 27.72 -18.74
N TYR A 593 -3.13 28.13 -17.97
CA TYR A 593 -3.70 29.46 -17.97
C TYR A 593 -3.85 29.95 -16.53
N GLY A 594 -3.60 31.24 -16.28
CA GLY A 594 -3.81 31.88 -14.98
C GLY A 594 -2.54 32.05 -14.13
N PRO A 595 -2.69 32.62 -12.93
CA PRO A 595 -1.57 32.84 -11.99
C PRO A 595 -1.11 31.53 -11.34
N ASP A 596 0.08 31.53 -10.71
CA ASP A 596 0.69 30.33 -10.11
C ASP A 596 -0.19 29.66 -9.04
N ASN A 597 -0.98 30.45 -8.33
CA ASN A 597 -1.87 29.99 -7.26
C ASN A 597 -3.27 29.56 -7.74
N ASP A 598 -3.60 29.70 -9.03
CA ASP A 598 -4.91 29.33 -9.59
C ASP A 598 -4.80 28.94 -11.08
N ILE A 599 -4.06 27.86 -11.33
CA ILE A 599 -3.80 27.37 -12.69
C ILE A 599 -5.01 26.60 -13.22
N LEU A 600 -5.54 27.05 -14.35
CA LEU A 600 -6.43 26.29 -15.23
C LEU A 600 -5.61 25.51 -16.25
N TYR A 601 -5.68 24.18 -16.21
CA TYR A 601 -5.12 23.34 -17.27
C TYR A 601 -6.18 23.11 -18.33
N VAL A 602 -5.84 23.35 -19.58
CA VAL A 602 -6.57 22.83 -20.74
C VAL A 602 -5.77 21.66 -21.27
N LEU A 603 -6.38 20.48 -21.33
CA LEU A 603 -5.71 19.23 -21.71
C LEU A 603 -6.62 18.39 -22.61
N GLU A 604 -6.02 17.47 -23.37
CA GLU A 604 -6.79 16.41 -24.03
C GLU A 604 -6.78 15.17 -23.14
N LYS A 605 -7.95 14.58 -22.93
CA LYS A 605 -8.17 13.33 -22.20
C LYS A 605 -9.14 12.43 -22.98
N ASP A 606 -8.68 11.23 -23.31
CA ASP A 606 -9.46 10.16 -23.96
C ASP A 606 -10.22 10.63 -25.21
N GLY A 607 -9.55 11.45 -26.04
CA GLY A 607 -10.12 11.98 -27.28
C GLY A 607 -11.07 13.17 -27.10
N LYS A 608 -11.15 13.76 -25.90
CA LYS A 608 -11.90 14.98 -25.61
C LYS A 608 -10.99 16.09 -25.08
N LEU A 609 -11.30 17.34 -25.40
CA LEU A 609 -10.72 18.47 -24.69
C LEU A 609 -11.35 18.56 -23.30
N SER A 610 -10.57 18.92 -22.29
CA SER A 610 -11.04 19.02 -20.91
C SER A 610 -10.31 20.14 -20.19
N THR A 611 -10.93 20.65 -19.13
CA THR A 611 -10.25 21.48 -18.15
C THR A 611 -9.87 20.65 -16.93
N LEU A 612 -8.86 21.14 -16.21
CA LEU A 612 -8.59 20.72 -14.85
C LEU A 612 -8.38 21.98 -14.01
N PHE A 613 -9.33 22.26 -13.11
CA PHE A 613 -9.28 23.39 -12.20
C PHE A 613 -8.61 22.97 -10.89
N LYS A 614 -7.68 23.81 -10.40
CA LYS A 614 -6.96 23.58 -9.12
C LYS A 614 -6.29 22.20 -9.03
N ARG A 615 -5.99 21.58 -10.18
CA ARG A 615 -5.55 20.18 -10.33
C ARG A 615 -6.51 19.09 -9.79
N VAL A 616 -7.71 19.45 -9.35
CA VAL A 616 -8.65 18.52 -8.68
C VAL A 616 -9.89 18.25 -9.52
N GLU A 617 -10.52 19.30 -10.04
CA GLU A 617 -11.81 19.20 -10.72
C GLU A 617 -11.61 19.13 -12.23
N ARG A 618 -11.88 17.96 -12.82
CA ARG A 618 -11.80 17.76 -14.27
C ARG A 618 -13.17 17.82 -14.90
N GLU A 619 -13.34 18.67 -15.91
CA GLU A 619 -14.58 18.78 -16.65
C GLU A 619 -14.31 18.62 -18.16
N SER A 620 -15.15 17.82 -18.81
CA SER A 620 -15.06 17.59 -20.26
C SER A 620 -15.68 18.75 -21.04
N LEU A 621 -15.12 19.03 -22.21
CA LEU A 621 -15.56 20.10 -23.09
C LEU A 621 -16.10 19.52 -24.41
N LYS A 622 -17.23 20.08 -24.86
CA LYS A 622 -17.81 19.86 -26.18
C LYS A 622 -17.46 21.02 -27.09
N GLU A 623 -16.85 20.71 -28.23
CA GLU A 623 -16.53 21.71 -29.26
C GLU A 623 -17.81 22.28 -29.89
N VAL A 624 -17.96 23.61 -29.85
CA VAL A 624 -19.05 24.36 -30.51
C VAL A 624 -18.55 25.01 -31.79
N SER A 625 -17.36 25.61 -31.74
CA SER A 625 -16.64 26.15 -32.88
C SER A 625 -15.12 26.09 -32.63
N ASN A 626 -14.30 26.52 -33.58
CA ASN A 626 -12.83 26.44 -33.49
C ASN A 626 -12.22 27.13 -32.25
N ASN A 627 -12.94 28.10 -31.68
CA ASN A 627 -12.53 28.86 -30.50
C ASN A 627 -13.51 28.74 -29.33
N ILE A 628 -14.67 28.09 -29.49
CA ILE A 628 -15.72 28.06 -28.47
C ILE A 628 -15.98 26.61 -28.06
N PHE A 629 -15.88 26.35 -26.76
CA PHE A 629 -16.07 25.03 -26.16
C PHE A 629 -17.05 25.14 -25.00
N LYS A 630 -18.04 24.26 -24.91
CA LYS A 630 -19.04 24.24 -23.83
C LYS A 630 -18.73 23.12 -22.84
N PHE A 631 -18.93 23.34 -21.56
CA PHE A 631 -18.84 22.26 -20.56
C PHE A 631 -19.96 21.23 -20.73
N ASP A 632 -19.62 19.95 -20.57
CA ASP A 632 -20.60 18.85 -20.49
C ASP A 632 -21.51 19.03 -19.25
N GLU A 633 -22.70 18.43 -19.26
CA GLU A 633 -23.67 18.55 -18.16
C GLU A 633 -23.19 17.81 -16.88
N GLY A 634 -23.50 18.36 -15.71
CA GLY A 634 -23.27 17.73 -14.40
C GLY A 634 -21.99 18.15 -13.65
N GLY A 635 -21.18 19.06 -14.21
CA GLY A 635 -20.03 19.70 -13.54
C GLY A 635 -20.35 21.08 -12.96
N SER A 636 -19.43 21.66 -12.17
CA SER A 636 -19.59 22.99 -11.56
C SER A 636 -19.72 24.11 -12.59
N HIS A 637 -19.23 23.89 -13.82
CA HIS A 637 -19.32 24.85 -14.92
C HIS A 637 -20.35 24.45 -15.97
N SER A 638 -21.26 23.52 -15.65
CA SER A 638 -22.33 23.07 -16.55
C SER A 638 -23.10 24.25 -17.15
N GLY A 639 -23.22 24.27 -18.49
CA GLY A 639 -23.90 25.33 -19.23
C GLY A 639 -23.02 26.52 -19.63
N LYS A 640 -21.82 26.67 -19.04
CA LYS A 640 -20.85 27.72 -19.38
C LYS A 640 -20.00 27.33 -20.60
N GLN A 641 -19.22 28.29 -21.10
CA GLN A 641 -18.37 28.11 -22.27
C GLN A 641 -17.00 28.77 -22.09
N LEU A 642 -16.00 28.19 -22.73
CA LEU A 642 -14.66 28.72 -22.89
C LEU A 642 -14.50 29.31 -24.28
N VAL A 643 -14.03 30.55 -24.35
CA VAL A 643 -13.74 31.25 -25.61
C VAL A 643 -12.25 31.53 -25.70
N PHE A 644 -11.56 30.89 -26.64
CA PHE A 644 -10.12 31.04 -26.84
C PHE A 644 -9.79 32.19 -27.80
N THR A 645 -8.83 33.03 -27.41
CA THR A 645 -8.18 33.99 -28.33
C THR A 645 -6.86 33.40 -28.78
N ARG A 646 -6.56 33.49 -30.09
CA ARG A 646 -5.35 32.95 -30.71
C ARG A 646 -4.50 34.07 -31.31
N ASP A 647 -3.20 33.86 -31.36
CA ASP A 647 -2.28 34.70 -32.12
C ASP A 647 -2.28 34.37 -33.62
N LYS A 648 -1.43 35.08 -34.38
CA LYS A 648 -1.23 34.89 -35.82
C LYS A 648 -0.74 33.49 -36.21
N ASN A 649 -0.14 32.75 -35.28
CA ASN A 649 0.34 31.38 -35.48
C ASN A 649 -0.74 30.34 -35.08
N GLY A 650 -1.92 30.81 -34.66
CA GLY A 650 -3.03 29.96 -34.21
C GLY A 650 -2.88 29.44 -32.79
N ARG A 651 -1.85 29.84 -32.04
CA ARG A 651 -1.62 29.45 -30.64
C ARG A 651 -2.55 30.25 -29.74
N ALA A 652 -3.26 29.58 -28.83
CA ALA A 652 -4.09 30.30 -27.85
C ALA A 652 -3.19 31.16 -26.95
N THR A 653 -3.58 32.42 -26.75
CA THR A 653 -2.88 33.39 -25.88
C THR A 653 -3.64 33.64 -24.58
N GLN A 654 -4.95 33.42 -24.60
CA GLN A 654 -5.84 33.55 -23.45
C GLN A 654 -7.12 32.74 -23.68
N VAL A 655 -7.84 32.48 -22.59
CA VAL A 655 -9.17 31.87 -22.59
C VAL A 655 -10.10 32.70 -21.73
N GLU A 656 -11.33 32.90 -22.19
CA GLU A 656 -12.39 33.56 -21.44
C GLU A 656 -13.37 32.52 -20.91
N LEU A 657 -13.68 32.63 -19.61
CA LEU A 657 -14.73 31.87 -18.94
C LEU A 657 -15.71 32.89 -18.34
N ASP A 658 -16.93 32.94 -18.86
CA ASP A 658 -17.92 33.99 -18.58
C ASP A 658 -17.39 35.40 -18.93
N THR A 659 -17.05 36.23 -17.93
CA THR A 659 -16.48 37.58 -18.11
C THR A 659 -15.01 37.67 -17.70
N VAL A 660 -14.40 36.54 -17.32
CA VAL A 660 -13.03 36.49 -16.80
C VAL A 660 -12.08 36.04 -17.90
N THR A 661 -11.17 36.93 -18.30
CA THR A 661 -10.08 36.59 -19.21
C THR A 661 -8.88 36.03 -18.44
N ILE A 662 -8.49 34.80 -18.78
CA ILE A 662 -7.38 34.07 -18.16
C ILE A 662 -6.25 33.95 -19.19
N LYS A 663 -5.10 34.59 -18.91
CA LYS A 663 -3.94 34.57 -19.82
C LYS A 663 -3.23 33.22 -19.80
N ARG A 664 -2.72 32.79 -20.96
CA ARG A 664 -1.88 31.60 -21.07
C ARG A 664 -0.51 31.85 -20.44
N ARG A 665 0.01 30.84 -19.76
CA ARG A 665 1.33 30.84 -19.14
C ARG A 665 2.41 30.41 -20.13
N GLN A 666 3.57 31.04 -20.04
CA GLN A 666 4.77 30.60 -20.75
C GLN A 666 5.61 29.70 -19.83
N VAL A 667 5.29 28.40 -19.85
CA VAL A 667 5.91 27.39 -18.96
C VAL A 667 6.96 26.50 -19.65
N GLY A 668 7.06 26.55 -20.97
CA GLY A 668 8.08 25.81 -21.72
C GLY A 668 9.06 26.76 -22.42
N PRO A 669 10.04 26.21 -23.16
CA PRO A 669 10.88 27.00 -24.06
C PRO A 669 10.05 27.89 -24.99
N GLU A 670 10.57 29.07 -25.36
CA GLU A 670 9.93 29.92 -26.36
C GLU A 670 9.78 29.17 -27.70
N GLU A 671 8.80 29.57 -28.51
CA GLU A 671 8.54 28.91 -29.79
C GLU A 671 9.78 28.98 -30.70
N GLY A 672 10.34 27.82 -31.04
CA GLY A 672 11.59 27.69 -31.81
C GLY A 672 12.87 27.58 -30.97
N ALA A 673 12.82 27.80 -29.65
CA ALA A 673 13.93 27.55 -28.75
C ALA A 673 14.03 26.05 -28.41
N PRO A 674 15.21 25.42 -28.52
CA PRO A 674 15.36 23.99 -28.26
C PRO A 674 15.37 23.65 -26.76
N GLN A 675 15.60 24.63 -25.88
CA GLN A 675 15.78 24.41 -24.45
C GLN A 675 15.50 25.66 -23.58
N LEU A 676 15.03 25.42 -22.35
CA LEU A 676 14.92 26.43 -21.29
C LEU A 676 16.28 26.62 -20.61
N HIS A 677 16.77 27.85 -20.57
CA HIS A 677 18.02 28.18 -19.88
C HIS A 677 17.73 28.80 -18.52
N ILE A 678 18.50 28.44 -17.50
CA ILE A 678 18.50 29.16 -16.23
C ILE A 678 19.54 30.27 -16.25
N THR A 679 19.28 31.33 -15.48
CA THR A 679 20.32 32.32 -15.18
C THR A 679 21.22 31.76 -14.08
N SER A 680 22.47 31.46 -14.41
CA SER A 680 23.46 30.96 -13.44
C SER A 680 23.76 32.02 -12.37
N VAL A 681 23.86 31.62 -11.10
CA VAL A 681 24.20 32.55 -10.00
C VAL A 681 25.64 33.10 -10.09
N ARG A 682 26.52 32.40 -10.81
CA ARG A 682 27.93 32.78 -11.07
C ARG A 682 28.34 32.36 -12.49
N PRO A 683 29.36 32.99 -13.10
CA PRO A 683 29.86 32.59 -14.42
C PRO A 683 30.29 31.11 -14.47
N VAL A 684 29.68 30.33 -15.37
CA VAL A 684 29.89 28.87 -15.47
C VAL A 684 31.35 28.51 -15.73
N ASN A 685 32.09 29.34 -16.48
CA ASN A 685 33.52 29.15 -16.77
C ASN A 685 34.42 29.26 -15.53
N GLU A 686 34.05 30.06 -14.53
CA GLU A 686 34.76 30.15 -13.25
C GLU A 686 34.46 28.93 -12.39
N LEU A 687 33.17 28.58 -12.26
CA LEU A 687 32.71 27.40 -11.53
C LEU A 687 33.34 26.12 -12.07
N LEU A 688 33.49 26.00 -13.39
CA LEU A 688 34.13 24.86 -14.02
C LEU A 688 35.60 24.73 -13.61
N LYS A 689 36.35 25.85 -13.55
CA LYS A 689 37.75 25.82 -13.08
C LYS A 689 37.84 25.38 -11.63
N GLU A 690 36.97 25.89 -10.76
CA GLU A 690 36.91 25.51 -9.34
C GLU A 690 36.56 24.03 -9.16
N ALA A 691 35.53 23.55 -9.87
CA ALA A 691 35.09 22.17 -9.77
C ALA A 691 36.13 21.17 -10.31
N LEU A 692 36.87 21.53 -11.37
CA LEU A 692 37.95 20.69 -11.90
C LEU A 692 39.17 20.61 -10.96
N ALA A 693 39.35 21.58 -10.07
CA ALA A 693 40.39 21.59 -9.04
C ALA A 693 39.94 20.92 -7.72
N ALA A 694 38.64 20.62 -7.58
CA ALA A 694 38.06 20.03 -6.37
C ALA A 694 38.05 18.49 -6.42
N GLU A 695 38.01 17.88 -5.23
CA GLU A 695 37.88 16.43 -5.07
C GLU A 695 36.48 16.04 -4.57
N PRO A 696 35.96 14.87 -5.00
CA PRO A 696 34.70 14.34 -4.48
C PRO A 696 34.78 14.08 -2.96
N PRO A 697 33.63 14.10 -2.26
CA PRO A 697 33.60 13.80 -0.83
C PRO A 697 34.11 12.37 -0.57
N LYS A 698 34.87 12.20 0.52
CA LYS A 698 35.41 10.90 0.91
C LYS A 698 34.30 10.01 1.45
N GLU A 699 34.17 8.81 0.89
CA GLU A 699 33.22 7.81 1.35
C GLU A 699 33.91 6.67 2.09
N ARG A 700 33.23 6.10 3.09
CA ARG A 700 33.63 4.86 3.76
C ARG A 700 32.52 3.84 3.56
N GLY A 701 32.86 2.67 3.04
CA GLY A 701 31.90 1.60 2.79
C GLY A 701 32.50 0.44 2.00
N GLU A 702 31.86 -0.71 2.05
CA GLU A 702 32.17 -1.84 1.18
C GLU A 702 31.54 -1.62 -0.19
N PHE A 703 32.30 -1.00 -1.09
CA PHE A 703 31.84 -0.74 -2.45
C PHE A 703 32.31 -1.81 -3.44
N ARG A 704 31.46 -2.08 -4.44
CA ARG A 704 31.82 -2.87 -5.61
C ARG A 704 32.83 -2.10 -6.46
N PRO A 705 33.81 -2.78 -7.06
CA PRO A 705 34.66 -2.17 -8.08
C PRO A 705 33.81 -1.60 -9.22
N PRO A 706 34.03 -0.34 -9.66
CA PRO A 706 33.30 0.19 -10.78
C PRO A 706 33.64 -0.52 -12.10
N ASP A 707 32.61 -0.80 -12.89
CA ASP A 707 32.68 -1.45 -14.21
C ASP A 707 31.76 -0.69 -15.18
N LEU A 708 32.25 0.47 -15.62
CA LEU A 708 31.54 1.34 -16.54
C LEU A 708 31.64 0.79 -17.97
N VAL A 709 30.49 0.43 -18.54
CA VAL A 709 30.36 -0.01 -19.94
C VAL A 709 29.69 1.06 -20.78
N GLU A 710 30.15 1.18 -22.04
CA GLU A 710 29.56 2.12 -23.01
C GLU A 710 28.28 1.54 -23.61
N LEU A 711 27.17 2.26 -23.46
CA LEU A 711 25.83 1.74 -23.78
C LEU A 711 25.68 1.34 -25.25
N THR A 712 26.20 2.12 -26.19
CA THR A 712 26.07 1.85 -27.65
C THR A 712 26.92 0.67 -28.13
N LYS A 713 28.02 0.37 -27.43
CA LYS A 713 28.79 -0.87 -27.67
C LYS A 713 28.12 -2.08 -27.03
N PHE A 714 27.35 -1.85 -25.97
CA PHE A 714 26.65 -2.88 -25.22
C PHE A 714 25.32 -3.28 -25.90
N ASP A 715 24.59 -2.31 -26.45
CA ASP A 715 23.43 -2.49 -27.32
C ASP A 715 23.38 -1.36 -28.37
N PRO A 716 23.66 -1.65 -29.66
CA PRO A 716 23.70 -0.65 -30.72
C PRO A 716 22.32 -0.10 -31.09
N THR A 717 21.23 -0.63 -30.52
CA THR A 717 19.88 -0.10 -30.73
C THR A 717 19.57 1.12 -29.85
N ILE A 718 20.37 1.36 -28.80
CA ILE A 718 20.24 2.55 -27.96
C ILE A 718 20.83 3.74 -28.72
N LYS A 719 20.03 4.81 -28.90
CA LYS A 719 20.48 6.06 -29.51
C LYS A 719 20.93 7.04 -28.45
N LEU A 720 21.82 7.95 -28.82
CA LEU A 720 22.35 8.99 -27.95
C LEU A 720 21.95 10.38 -28.44
N ASP A 721 21.56 11.23 -27.51
CA ASP A 721 21.36 12.67 -27.64
C ASP A 721 21.93 13.35 -26.39
N ILE A 722 23.25 13.21 -26.20
CA ILE A 722 23.96 13.60 -24.98
C ILE A 722 24.02 15.12 -24.87
N ARG A 723 23.10 15.70 -24.09
CA ARG A 723 22.87 17.15 -24.07
C ARG A 723 24.03 17.94 -23.49
N TYR A 724 24.73 17.37 -22.50
CA TYR A 724 25.91 18.00 -21.90
C TYR A 724 27.18 17.90 -22.76
N ALA A 725 27.14 17.20 -23.90
CA ALA A 725 28.18 17.28 -24.93
C ALA A 725 27.90 18.39 -25.97
N THR A 726 26.86 19.21 -25.75
CA THR A 726 26.46 20.33 -26.62
C THR A 726 26.09 21.54 -25.75
N THR A 727 25.76 22.67 -26.36
CA THR A 727 25.17 23.83 -25.65
C THR A 727 23.66 23.70 -25.42
N ASN A 728 23.04 22.61 -25.87
CA ASN A 728 21.60 22.38 -25.78
C ASN A 728 21.20 21.76 -24.42
N ASN A 729 21.52 22.46 -23.33
CA ASN A 729 21.23 22.08 -21.95
C ASN A 729 20.88 23.33 -21.12
N PHE A 730 20.44 23.14 -19.87
CA PHE A 730 19.91 24.24 -19.05
C PHE A 730 20.93 25.35 -18.70
N LEU A 731 22.24 25.08 -18.81
CA LEU A 731 23.34 26.05 -18.59
C LEU A 731 23.97 26.58 -19.89
N GLY A 732 23.50 26.14 -21.06
CA GLY A 732 24.03 26.61 -22.35
C GLY A 732 25.52 26.29 -22.61
N THR A 733 26.13 25.39 -21.82
CA THR A 733 27.58 25.17 -21.77
C THR A 733 27.92 23.70 -22.02
N MET A 734 28.99 23.42 -22.77
CA MET A 734 29.48 22.05 -22.97
C MET A 734 30.30 21.57 -21.76
N PHE A 735 29.93 20.41 -21.19
CA PHE A 735 30.61 19.79 -20.05
C PHE A 735 31.35 18.50 -20.41
N TYR A 736 30.89 17.81 -21.46
CA TYR A 736 31.53 16.60 -21.98
C TYR A 736 32.20 16.90 -23.32
N SER A 737 33.39 16.33 -23.54
CA SER A 737 34.10 16.44 -24.81
C SER A 737 33.58 15.47 -25.88
N GLN A 738 32.84 14.43 -25.47
CA GLN A 738 32.37 13.35 -26.35
C GLN A 738 30.91 13.01 -26.02
N PRO A 739 30.04 12.80 -27.03
CA PRO A 739 28.65 12.39 -26.83
C PRO A 739 28.55 10.88 -26.59
N ARG A 740 29.09 10.41 -25.46
CA ARG A 740 29.09 8.99 -25.06
C ARG A 740 28.24 8.80 -23.80
N ALA A 741 27.76 7.59 -23.57
CA ALA A 741 27.00 7.25 -22.37
C ALA A 741 27.55 5.96 -21.74
N PHE A 742 27.78 6.01 -20.43
CA PHE A 742 28.30 4.88 -19.67
C PHE A 742 27.41 4.58 -18.46
N MET A 743 27.33 3.32 -18.09
CA MET A 743 26.67 2.87 -16.87
C MET A 743 27.44 1.70 -16.26
N GLN A 744 27.23 1.44 -14.98
CA GLN A 744 27.68 0.19 -14.36
C GLN A 744 27.07 -1.00 -15.10
N ARG A 745 27.86 -2.04 -15.36
CA ARG A 745 27.41 -3.20 -16.16
C ARG A 745 26.02 -3.75 -15.77
N PRO A 746 25.70 -4.01 -14.48
CA PRO A 746 24.36 -4.50 -14.13
C PRO A 746 23.22 -3.54 -14.47
N ALA A 747 23.49 -2.23 -14.38
CA ALA A 747 22.53 -1.20 -14.77
C ALA A 747 22.37 -1.11 -16.29
N ALA A 748 23.47 -1.22 -17.04
CA ALA A 748 23.43 -1.30 -18.51
C ALA A 748 22.65 -2.54 -19.00
N GLU A 749 22.87 -3.71 -18.38
CA GLU A 749 22.13 -4.94 -18.67
C GLU A 749 20.63 -4.80 -18.41
N ALA A 750 20.26 -4.13 -17.32
CA ALA A 750 18.87 -3.80 -17.04
C ALA A 750 18.29 -2.90 -18.13
N LEU A 751 19.00 -1.84 -18.52
CA LEU A 751 18.55 -0.93 -19.57
C LEU A 751 18.38 -1.64 -20.94
N VAL A 752 19.22 -2.61 -21.26
CA VAL A 752 19.07 -3.44 -22.47
C VAL A 752 17.79 -4.28 -22.41
N ARG A 753 17.43 -4.84 -21.25
CA ARG A 753 16.16 -5.55 -21.10
C ARG A 753 14.96 -4.61 -21.27
N VAL A 754 15.06 -3.37 -20.77
CA VAL A 754 14.07 -2.32 -21.04
C VAL A 754 13.95 -2.03 -22.54
N SER A 755 15.08 -1.80 -23.23
CA SER A 755 15.13 -1.55 -24.68
C SER A 755 14.41 -2.66 -25.46
N ARG A 756 14.66 -3.92 -25.12
CA ARG A 756 13.99 -5.08 -25.75
C ARG A 756 12.48 -5.09 -25.52
N LYS A 757 12.01 -4.77 -24.31
CA LYS A 757 10.58 -4.68 -24.00
C LYS A 757 9.88 -3.58 -24.80
N LEU A 758 10.51 -2.41 -24.94
CA LEU A 758 9.98 -1.28 -25.70
C LEU A 758 10.00 -1.53 -27.20
N LYS A 759 11.00 -2.27 -27.69
CA LYS A 759 11.10 -2.67 -29.11
C LYS A 759 9.86 -3.45 -29.57
N ALA A 760 9.34 -4.34 -28.73
CA ALA A 760 8.11 -5.08 -29.01
C ALA A 760 6.88 -4.17 -29.15
N GLN A 761 6.95 -2.94 -28.65
CA GLN A 761 5.89 -1.93 -28.70
C GLN A 761 6.16 -0.83 -29.74
N GLY A 762 7.20 -0.99 -30.57
CA GLY A 762 7.52 -0.02 -31.62
C GLY A 762 8.40 1.15 -31.19
N TYR A 763 8.99 1.10 -29.99
CA TYR A 763 9.82 2.18 -29.44
C TYR A 763 11.26 1.72 -29.16
N GLY A 764 12.21 2.64 -29.27
CA GLY A 764 13.58 2.48 -28.78
C GLY A 764 13.94 3.56 -27.75
N LEU A 765 15.11 3.42 -27.12
CA LEU A 765 15.60 4.36 -26.11
C LEU A 765 16.53 5.41 -26.72
N LEU A 766 16.33 6.66 -26.31
CA LEU A 766 17.19 7.80 -26.63
C LEU A 766 17.74 8.39 -25.33
N VAL A 767 19.04 8.23 -25.09
CA VAL A 767 19.71 8.63 -23.84
C VAL A 767 20.19 10.08 -23.92
N HIS A 768 19.84 10.87 -22.91
CA HIS A 768 20.25 12.28 -22.76
C HIS A 768 21.45 12.46 -21.83
N ASP A 769 21.54 11.64 -20.78
CA ASP A 769 22.69 11.56 -19.89
C ASP A 769 22.74 10.20 -19.19
N ALA A 770 23.91 9.81 -18.71
CA ALA A 770 24.12 8.57 -17.94
C ALA A 770 25.17 8.81 -16.85
N TYR A 771 26.30 8.10 -16.85
CA TYR A 771 27.41 8.46 -15.97
C TYR A 771 27.83 9.92 -16.18
N ARG A 772 27.79 10.71 -15.09
CA ARG A 772 28.19 12.13 -15.02
C ARG A 772 29.34 12.26 -14.05
N PRO A 773 30.53 12.77 -14.44
CA PRO A 773 31.62 12.97 -13.49
C PRO A 773 31.22 13.92 -12.35
N TRP A 774 31.68 13.66 -11.13
CA TRP A 774 31.30 14.43 -9.94
C TRP A 774 31.52 15.95 -10.10
N TYR A 775 32.61 16.40 -10.74
CA TYR A 775 32.86 17.83 -10.93
C TYR A 775 31.71 18.54 -11.68
N VAL A 776 31.04 17.85 -12.62
CA VAL A 776 29.90 18.41 -13.35
C VAL A 776 28.70 18.58 -12.40
N THR A 777 28.45 17.62 -11.51
CA THR A 777 27.43 17.75 -10.45
C THR A 777 27.72 18.95 -9.56
N LYS A 778 28.99 19.19 -9.20
CA LYS A 778 29.39 20.38 -8.44
C LYS A 778 29.10 21.68 -9.20
N VAL A 779 29.43 21.77 -10.48
CA VAL A 779 29.10 22.95 -11.29
C VAL A 779 27.59 23.17 -11.36
N PHE A 780 26.80 22.11 -11.56
CA PHE A 780 25.34 22.22 -11.64
C PHE A 780 24.77 22.78 -10.34
N TRP A 781 25.23 22.28 -9.20
CA TRP A 781 24.82 22.79 -7.90
C TRP A 781 25.21 24.27 -7.70
N ASP A 782 26.49 24.59 -7.90
CA ASP A 782 27.02 25.93 -7.64
C ASP A 782 26.49 26.98 -8.64
N ALA A 783 26.03 26.57 -9.82
CA ALA A 783 25.43 27.45 -10.83
C ALA A 783 23.93 27.68 -10.61
N THR A 784 23.23 26.75 -9.96
CA THR A 784 21.77 26.74 -9.86
C THR A 784 21.29 27.55 -8.66
N PRO A 785 20.28 28.44 -8.82
CA PRO A 785 19.62 29.11 -7.70
C PRO A 785 19.04 28.14 -6.65
N GLU A 786 19.05 28.54 -5.38
CA GLU A 786 18.66 27.70 -4.24
C GLU A 786 17.21 27.16 -4.36
N ASP A 787 16.28 27.98 -4.87
CA ASP A 787 14.88 27.61 -5.09
C ASP A 787 14.71 26.49 -6.14
N LYS A 788 15.75 26.18 -6.91
CA LYS A 788 15.78 25.15 -7.95
C LYS A 788 16.67 23.96 -7.62
N HIS A 789 17.24 23.90 -6.41
CA HIS A 789 18.10 22.79 -5.98
C HIS A 789 17.40 21.43 -5.96
N VAL A 790 16.07 21.37 -6.00
CA VAL A 790 15.33 20.10 -6.17
C VAL A 790 15.65 19.37 -7.48
N PHE A 791 16.11 20.09 -8.52
CA PHE A 791 16.45 19.56 -9.85
C PHE A 791 17.95 19.26 -10.03
N VAL A 792 18.79 19.51 -9.01
CA VAL A 792 20.23 19.24 -9.09
C VAL A 792 20.73 18.53 -7.84
N ALA A 793 21.65 17.59 -8.02
CA ALA A 793 22.15 16.80 -6.90
C ALA A 793 23.16 17.56 -6.03
N ASP A 794 23.01 17.45 -4.72
CA ASP A 794 23.93 17.97 -3.71
C ASP A 794 25.32 17.29 -3.83
N PRO A 795 26.38 18.01 -4.24
CA PRO A 795 27.68 17.42 -4.50
C PRO A 795 28.36 16.89 -3.23
N SER A 796 27.95 17.34 -2.04
CA SER A 796 28.47 16.82 -0.76
C SER A 796 28.06 15.37 -0.48
N LYS A 797 27.00 14.89 -1.15
CA LYS A 797 26.48 13.51 -1.05
C LYS A 797 26.74 12.69 -2.32
N GLY A 798 27.23 13.34 -3.38
CA GLY A 798 27.26 12.77 -4.73
C GLY A 798 25.86 12.59 -5.33
N SER A 799 25.80 11.91 -6.47
CA SER A 799 24.58 11.61 -7.20
C SER A 799 24.63 10.20 -7.78
N ARG A 800 23.48 9.66 -8.20
CA ARG A 800 23.47 8.33 -8.82
C ARG A 800 24.12 8.34 -10.20
N HIS A 801 24.14 9.49 -10.90
CA HIS A 801 24.91 9.64 -12.13
C HIS A 801 26.42 9.49 -11.89
N ASN A 802 26.98 10.12 -10.86
CA ASN A 802 28.43 9.97 -10.57
C ASN A 802 28.82 8.61 -9.97
N ARG A 803 27.85 7.73 -9.71
CA ARG A 803 28.06 6.31 -9.40
C ARG A 803 27.88 5.40 -10.62
N GLY A 804 27.48 5.95 -11.77
CA GLY A 804 27.17 5.20 -13.00
C GLY A 804 25.87 4.40 -12.92
N CYS A 805 24.97 4.77 -12.02
CA CYS A 805 23.72 4.04 -11.76
C CYS A 805 22.45 4.85 -12.05
N ALA A 806 22.56 6.01 -12.70
CA ALA A 806 21.42 6.77 -13.21
C ALA A 806 21.49 6.91 -14.73
N VAL A 807 20.31 7.08 -15.34
CA VAL A 807 20.17 7.39 -16.76
C VAL A 807 19.01 8.37 -16.96
N ASP A 808 19.27 9.40 -17.75
CA ASP A 808 18.27 10.32 -18.27
C ASP A 808 17.90 9.88 -19.68
N VAL A 809 16.63 9.54 -19.91
CA VAL A 809 16.22 8.85 -21.14
C VAL A 809 14.82 9.23 -21.58
N THR A 810 14.61 9.21 -22.90
CA THR A 810 13.29 9.31 -23.54
C THR A 810 13.12 8.18 -24.57
N LEU A 811 11.95 8.15 -25.21
CA LEU A 811 11.64 7.21 -26.29
C LEU A 811 11.95 7.83 -27.66
N TYR A 812 12.30 7.00 -28.63
CA TYR A 812 12.19 7.33 -30.05
C TYR A 812 11.33 6.29 -30.76
N ASP A 813 10.58 6.72 -31.77
CA ASP A 813 9.70 5.85 -32.55
C ASP A 813 10.52 5.05 -33.58
N LEU A 814 10.36 3.72 -33.60
CA LEU A 814 11.16 2.85 -34.48
C LEU A 814 10.81 3.00 -35.96
N LYS A 815 9.58 3.43 -36.29
CA LYS A 815 9.13 3.58 -37.68
C LYS A 815 9.69 4.84 -38.33
N THR A 816 9.68 5.94 -37.58
CA THR A 816 10.09 7.27 -38.05
C THR A 816 11.53 7.60 -37.68
N GLY A 817 12.10 6.92 -36.68
CA GLY A 817 13.42 7.17 -36.13
C GLY A 817 13.52 8.44 -35.30
N LYS A 818 12.41 9.16 -35.08
CA LYS A 818 12.36 10.47 -34.40
C LYS A 818 12.12 10.33 -32.89
N PRO A 819 12.62 11.26 -32.06
CA PRO A 819 12.25 11.33 -30.64
C PRO A 819 10.74 11.43 -30.46
N VAL A 820 10.21 10.75 -29.44
CA VAL A 820 8.80 10.81 -29.06
C VAL A 820 8.54 12.11 -28.30
N GLU A 821 7.44 12.79 -28.65
CA GLU A 821 7.00 14.00 -27.97
C GLU A 821 6.48 13.66 -26.57
N MET A 822 7.08 14.26 -25.54
CA MET A 822 6.73 14.06 -24.13
C MET A 822 6.03 15.30 -23.56
N VAL A 823 5.64 15.26 -22.28
CA VAL A 823 4.93 16.37 -21.63
C VAL A 823 5.79 17.63 -21.43
N SER A 824 7.12 17.49 -21.43
CA SER A 824 8.12 18.54 -21.28
C SER A 824 9.33 18.25 -22.15
N THR A 825 10.24 19.22 -22.29
CA THR A 825 11.59 18.93 -22.79
C THR A 825 12.45 18.34 -21.67
N TYR A 826 13.57 17.70 -22.03
CA TYR A 826 14.60 17.27 -21.07
C TYR A 826 15.21 18.49 -20.39
N ASP A 827 15.66 18.36 -19.13
CA ASP A 827 16.30 19.42 -18.34
C ASP A 827 15.39 20.67 -18.10
N GLU A 828 14.08 20.50 -18.22
CA GLU A 828 13.12 21.57 -17.94
C GLU A 828 12.93 21.73 -16.42
N THR A 829 13.11 22.93 -15.86
CA THR A 829 12.94 23.18 -14.41
C THR A 829 11.54 23.72 -14.08
N THR A 830 10.49 23.08 -14.59
CA THR A 830 9.10 23.49 -14.36
C THR A 830 8.25 22.31 -13.88
N ASP A 831 7.02 22.58 -13.47
CA ASP A 831 6.05 21.55 -13.06
C ASP A 831 5.82 20.45 -14.12
N ARG A 832 6.13 20.73 -15.40
CA ARG A 832 6.01 19.75 -16.50
C ARG A 832 7.04 18.63 -16.41
N ALA A 833 8.15 18.85 -15.69
CA ALA A 833 9.19 17.86 -15.46
C ALA A 833 8.74 16.70 -14.58
N TYR A 834 7.73 16.90 -13.73
CA TYR A 834 7.35 15.89 -12.76
C TYR A 834 6.73 14.65 -13.42
N PRO A 835 7.04 13.43 -12.93
CA PRO A 835 6.45 12.17 -13.40
C PRO A 835 4.92 12.12 -13.35
N ASN A 836 4.30 12.94 -12.51
CA ASN A 836 2.84 13.01 -12.32
C ASN A 836 2.20 14.27 -12.93
N TYR A 837 2.94 15.09 -13.70
CA TYR A 837 2.38 16.30 -14.32
C TYR A 837 1.06 15.97 -15.07
N PRO A 838 -0.07 16.65 -14.74
CA PRO A 838 -1.39 16.25 -15.21
C PRO A 838 -1.75 16.78 -16.61
N GLY A 839 -1.04 17.81 -17.09
CA GLY A 839 -1.34 18.47 -18.37
C GLY A 839 -0.94 17.67 -19.61
N GLY A 840 -0.95 18.32 -20.77
CA GLY A 840 -0.61 17.71 -22.05
C GLY A 840 -1.72 16.82 -22.65
N THR A 841 -1.34 15.98 -23.60
CA THR A 841 -2.25 15.02 -24.27
C THR A 841 -2.27 13.66 -23.56
N SER A 842 -3.32 12.89 -23.80
CA SER A 842 -3.40 11.48 -23.39
C SER A 842 -2.22 10.67 -23.91
N LEU A 843 -1.83 10.92 -25.16
CA LEU A 843 -0.71 10.22 -25.79
C LEU A 843 0.63 10.52 -25.10
N GLN A 844 0.93 11.79 -24.80
CA GLN A 844 2.16 12.17 -24.07
C GLN A 844 2.21 11.53 -22.67
N ARG A 845 1.10 11.56 -21.93
CA ARG A 845 1.03 10.93 -20.60
C ARG A 845 1.17 9.41 -20.70
N TRP A 846 0.60 8.79 -21.73
CA TRP A 846 0.75 7.36 -22.00
C TRP A 846 2.20 6.99 -22.34
N HIS A 847 2.91 7.79 -23.15
CA HIS A 847 4.32 7.54 -23.46
C HIS A 847 5.23 7.64 -22.22
N ARG A 848 4.98 8.65 -21.38
CA ARG A 848 5.70 8.80 -20.11
C ARG A 848 5.47 7.58 -19.20
N GLU A 849 4.23 7.14 -19.08
CA GLU A 849 3.89 5.96 -18.27
C GLU A 849 4.46 4.67 -18.85
N LEU A 850 4.43 4.52 -20.19
CA LEU A 850 5.06 3.39 -20.89
C LEU A 850 6.55 3.30 -20.58
N LEU A 851 7.27 4.41 -20.72
CA LEU A 851 8.70 4.47 -20.40
C LEU A 851 8.94 4.11 -18.94
N ARG A 852 8.21 4.77 -18.03
CA ARG A 852 8.31 4.55 -16.58
C ARG A 852 8.08 3.08 -16.22
N SER A 853 6.96 2.51 -16.65
CA SER A 853 6.59 1.12 -16.40
C SER A 853 7.65 0.15 -16.94
N ALA A 854 8.19 0.41 -18.13
CA ALA A 854 9.24 -0.43 -18.71
C ALA A 854 10.54 -0.36 -17.87
N MET A 855 10.96 0.84 -17.46
CA MET A 855 12.12 1.06 -16.60
C MET A 855 11.96 0.41 -15.21
N GLU A 856 10.85 0.68 -14.53
CA GLU A 856 10.57 0.16 -13.19
C GLU A 856 10.51 -1.38 -13.18
N SER A 857 10.02 -1.99 -14.27
CA SER A 857 10.00 -3.45 -14.43
C SER A 857 11.37 -4.12 -14.50
N GLU A 858 12.46 -3.35 -14.64
CA GLU A 858 13.84 -3.85 -14.71
C GLU A 858 14.72 -3.33 -13.55
N GLY A 859 14.10 -2.85 -12.47
CA GLY A 859 14.80 -2.45 -11.25
C GLY A 859 15.32 -1.02 -11.27
N PHE A 860 14.74 -0.16 -12.12
CA PHE A 860 14.90 1.28 -12.03
C PHE A 860 13.81 1.91 -11.17
N THR A 861 14.03 3.13 -10.71
CA THR A 861 13.01 3.96 -10.05
C THR A 861 13.09 5.36 -10.63
N VAL A 862 11.96 5.93 -11.03
CA VAL A 862 11.93 7.30 -11.55
C VAL A 862 12.19 8.31 -10.43
N TYR A 863 12.98 9.34 -10.70
CA TYR A 863 13.18 10.43 -9.74
C TYR A 863 11.90 11.26 -9.60
N GLU A 864 11.61 11.71 -8.37
CA GLU A 864 10.31 12.29 -8.04
C GLU A 864 10.03 13.63 -8.71
N ALA A 865 11.08 14.36 -9.10
CA ALA A 865 10.96 15.66 -9.78
C ALA A 865 11.10 15.57 -11.30
N GLU A 866 11.59 14.45 -11.86
CA GLU A 866 11.98 14.35 -13.27
C GLU A 866 11.48 13.05 -13.91
N TRP A 867 10.58 13.16 -14.88
CA TRP A 867 9.98 11.98 -15.53
C TRP A 867 10.96 11.18 -16.40
N TRP A 868 12.07 11.79 -16.82
CA TRP A 868 13.09 11.18 -17.68
C TRP A 868 14.23 10.52 -16.90
N HIS A 869 14.36 10.79 -15.60
CA HIS A 869 15.50 10.36 -14.78
C HIS A 869 15.18 9.06 -14.05
N PHE A 870 16.07 8.08 -14.17
CA PHE A 870 15.88 6.76 -13.58
C PHE A 870 17.12 6.25 -12.83
N ASP A 871 16.91 5.91 -11.56
CA ASP A 871 17.91 5.35 -10.65
C ASP A 871 17.88 3.83 -10.63
N TYR A 872 19.02 3.18 -10.83
CA TYR A 872 19.15 1.74 -10.69
C TYR A 872 19.27 1.33 -9.22
N LYS A 873 18.48 0.34 -8.79
CA LYS A 873 18.32 -0.11 -7.39
C LYS A 873 19.61 -0.35 -6.57
N ASP A 874 20.71 -0.70 -7.24
CA ASP A 874 21.99 -1.07 -6.60
C ASP A 874 22.98 0.11 -6.45
N TRP A 875 22.55 1.35 -6.72
CA TRP A 875 23.44 2.52 -6.76
C TRP A 875 24.29 2.72 -5.50
N GLN A 876 23.77 2.38 -4.32
CA GLN A 876 24.46 2.51 -3.02
C GLN A 876 25.70 1.62 -2.90
N LYS A 877 25.81 0.59 -3.73
CA LYS A 877 26.93 -0.36 -3.72
C LYS A 877 28.13 0.13 -4.51
N TYR A 878 28.08 1.32 -5.12
CA TYR A 878 29.15 1.88 -5.94
C TYR A 878 29.61 3.21 -5.35
N PRO A 879 30.91 3.52 -5.38
CA PRO A 879 31.43 4.78 -4.84
C PRO A 879 31.13 5.95 -5.79
N ILE A 880 31.26 7.18 -5.30
CA ILE A 880 31.31 8.39 -6.14
C ILE A 880 32.56 8.33 -7.03
N ILE A 881 32.39 8.60 -8.32
CA ILE A 881 33.46 8.56 -9.32
C ILE A 881 33.58 9.95 -9.99
N ASN A 882 34.81 10.36 -10.30
CA ASN A 882 35.13 11.63 -10.95
C ASN A 882 36.03 11.48 -12.19
N VAL A 883 35.89 10.35 -12.90
CA VAL A 883 36.67 10.03 -14.10
C VAL A 883 36.10 10.77 -15.31
N ARG A 884 36.96 11.46 -16.08
CA ARG A 884 36.56 12.17 -17.31
C ARG A 884 36.40 11.20 -18.49
N PHE A 885 35.53 11.53 -19.44
CA PHE A 885 35.12 10.63 -20.52
C PHE A 885 36.28 10.18 -21.42
N GLU A 886 37.27 11.04 -21.67
CA GLU A 886 38.45 10.76 -22.47
C GLU A 886 39.34 9.68 -21.83
N SER A 887 39.24 9.53 -20.51
CA SER A 887 39.98 8.54 -19.73
C SER A 887 39.25 7.19 -19.63
N ILE A 888 37.96 7.14 -19.98
CA ILE A 888 37.11 5.94 -19.94
C ILE A 888 37.37 5.11 -21.21
N GLY A 889 38.36 4.22 -21.09
CA GLY A 889 38.81 3.30 -22.15
C GLY A 889 40.30 3.00 -22.09
N ALA A 890 41.13 3.99 -21.71
CA ALA A 890 42.54 3.79 -21.41
C ALA A 890 42.75 3.09 -20.05
N ALA A 891 41.90 3.42 -19.07
CA ALA A 891 41.91 2.82 -17.72
C ALA A 891 41.17 1.47 -17.60
N VAL A 892 40.51 0.98 -18.66
CA VAL A 892 39.65 -0.24 -18.59
C VAL A 892 40.43 -1.51 -18.98
N ARG A 893 41.64 -1.40 -19.57
CA ARG A 893 42.49 -2.56 -19.89
C ARG A 893 43.52 -2.92 -18.83
N ALA A 894 43.73 -2.08 -17.82
CA ALA A 894 44.56 -2.36 -16.65
C ALA A 894 43.68 -2.08 -15.42
N GLY A 895 43.70 -2.94 -14.39
CA GLY A 895 42.84 -2.85 -13.20
C GLY A 895 43.06 -1.62 -12.30
N ASP A 896 43.34 -0.45 -12.86
CA ASP A 896 43.86 0.73 -12.17
C ASP A 896 42.79 1.72 -11.68
N LEU A 897 41.50 1.46 -11.90
CA LEU A 897 40.46 2.34 -11.33
C LEU A 897 40.50 2.34 -9.78
N PHE A 898 40.96 1.24 -9.18
CA PHE A 898 41.18 1.15 -7.73
C PHE A 898 42.46 1.88 -7.27
N LEU A 899 43.49 1.96 -8.13
CA LEU A 899 44.78 2.62 -7.85
C LEU A 899 44.72 4.14 -8.01
N ILE A 900 43.86 4.66 -8.89
CA ILE A 900 43.65 6.11 -9.08
C ILE A 900 42.82 6.70 -7.93
N LEU A 901 41.97 5.90 -7.26
CA LEU A 901 41.18 6.33 -6.11
C LEU A 901 41.93 6.26 -4.76
N THR A 902 43.13 5.65 -4.71
CA THR A 902 43.84 5.35 -3.45
C THR A 902 45.23 5.96 -3.30
N ARG A 903 45.82 6.58 -4.34
CA ARG A 903 47.11 7.27 -4.17
C ARG A 903 46.91 8.71 -3.72
N PHE A 904 46.98 8.95 -2.42
CA PHE A 904 47.71 10.05 -1.75
C PHE A 904 47.55 9.89 -0.23
N GLN A 905 48.25 8.92 0.36
CA GLN A 905 48.78 9.10 1.71
C GLN A 905 50.15 9.75 1.56
N PRO A 906 50.39 10.98 2.04
CA PRO A 906 51.75 11.40 2.33
C PRO A 906 52.19 10.68 3.61
N GLY A 907 53.30 9.94 3.52
CA GLY A 907 54.05 9.50 4.69
C GLY A 907 54.69 10.71 5.37
N GLY A 908 54.74 10.67 6.71
CA GLY A 908 55.27 11.71 7.58
C GLY A 908 54.42 11.84 8.82
#